data_AF-A0A813MPS2-F1
#
_entry.id   AF-A0A813MPS2-F1
#
_cell.length_a   1.000
_cell.length_b   1.000
_cell.length_c   1.000
_cell.angle_alpha   90.00
_cell.angle_beta   90.00
_cell.angle_gamma   90.00
#
_symmetry.space_group_name_H-M   'P 1'
#
loop_
_entity.id
_entity.type
_entity.pdbx_description
1 polymer ?
#
loop_
_entity_poly.entity_id
_entity_poly.type
_entity_poly.pdbx_seq_one_letter_code
_entity_poly.pdbx_strand_id
1 'polypeptide(L)'
;MQFVEVTPCGSKAQPHPRSGHRAVATYSDFWIWGGYFPSHNPERPPMFAELWRFNYALRQWTLEPTTGDAPDSTVASHSMCVHRNHVFVFGGTGYPFGRNVSNDLFMLDLKRLQWKKLQLQNQQPHPVYGASLIGKGDYLYVLCGTDSWRYCSDVYEIHLPTLCCTQIGYTFDEPEDTTGNGRYRQEALIYGDKIFLFGGGSNSGLAFAFELLPVFDLNERRWSFVHTNPDPIHNFPTARKFHSIFPLGEHQILMFGGANFDQTAGIHTVTEAYVWIFDFEKLEWSRSSSSMIQPTYFHAAAMNRRGEIWSHGGVIQRSTHDLPDERITSIYKMHTKVPDLTEVCWDRFLNCLADRNVLISQPHLLTQLNIPHFYLSNNMPGESDNQATLNDRPSVTTLLNSPEFYTELNNLLISDGNKESLETLSNLLLPITKLDATVCKGPVLPVNDIRGIDSRSYSKNERYLRCKLASLYRVIDLYGWNYGTCYNHVSVRVNNSTDQFLTKPNGLAFHEVTGSSLVKVDSNGSKIDPGSTTFGVNALSFSLYASVYKHRPDINCIIHVQTPAVAAVAAMKCGFLALCQEALICGPATSHEIQIDLDTNRLSVDEGVQKSTAKILILPNHGILACGANIEEAWHITFHLILACESQLRAVAMGIDNLIISSDQAAKQVTNTVAAGGGGVNTTDVKWAIGELEWSTLMVVLDRAGYHTGYIYREPLIRFIDKQ
;
A
#
# COMPACT_ATOMS: atom_id res chain seq x y z
N MET A 1 -8.10 9.78 19.71
CA MET A 1 -8.65 10.88 18.88
C MET A 1 -8.33 12.19 19.57
N GLN A 2 -7.42 13.01 19.05
CA GLN A 2 -7.16 14.37 19.53
C GLN A 2 -6.79 15.24 18.33
N PHE A 3 -7.33 16.46 18.28
CA PHE A 3 -6.93 17.44 17.27
C PHE A 3 -5.56 18.02 17.62
N VAL A 4 -4.73 18.18 16.60
CA VAL A 4 -3.42 18.82 16.66
C VAL A 4 -3.37 19.88 15.57
N GLU A 5 -2.96 21.09 15.92
CA GLU A 5 -2.68 22.13 14.93
C GLU A 5 -1.37 21.84 14.22
N VAL A 6 -1.38 21.89 12.89
CA VAL A 6 -0.20 21.62 12.08
C VAL A 6 0.28 22.95 11.49
N THR A 7 1.46 23.41 11.90
CA THR A 7 2.05 24.61 11.34
C THR A 7 2.69 24.32 9.97
N PRO A 8 2.29 25.01 8.89
CA PRO A 8 2.96 24.89 7.60
C PRO A 8 4.42 25.36 7.67
N CYS A 9 5.32 24.65 7.00
CA CYS A 9 6.74 24.99 6.92
C CYS A 9 7.03 25.93 5.74
N GLY A 10 7.83 26.98 5.97
CA GLY A 10 8.34 27.89 4.93
C GLY A 10 7.48 29.16 4.69
N SER A 11 8.12 30.21 4.15
CA SER A 11 7.51 31.53 3.84
C SER A 11 6.81 31.59 2.47
N LYS A 12 6.66 30.45 1.78
CA LYS A 12 6.02 30.38 0.46
C LYS A 12 4.50 30.47 0.59
N ALA A 13 3.87 30.98 -0.47
CA ALA A 13 2.46 31.31 -0.56
C ALA A 13 1.53 30.27 0.10
N GLN A 14 0.55 30.75 0.85
CA GLN A 14 -0.47 29.95 1.52
C GLN A 14 -1.86 30.36 1.02
N PRO A 15 -2.85 29.46 1.09
CA PRO A 15 -4.22 29.82 0.75
C PRO A 15 -4.71 30.96 1.64
N HIS A 16 -5.32 31.97 1.03
CA HIS A 16 -5.99 33.04 1.78
C HIS A 16 -7.09 32.46 2.70
N PRO A 17 -7.36 33.07 3.88
CA PRO A 17 -8.48 32.66 4.73
C PRO A 17 -9.79 32.59 3.94
N ARG A 18 -10.55 31.50 4.12
CA ARG A 18 -11.72 31.19 3.29
C ARG A 18 -12.75 30.31 4.00
N SER A 19 -14.00 30.42 3.57
CA SER A 19 -15.14 29.61 4.02
C SER A 19 -15.91 29.02 2.84
N GLY A 20 -16.61 27.90 3.03
CA GLY A 20 -17.45 27.31 1.98
C GLY A 20 -16.66 26.71 0.82
N HIS A 21 -15.36 26.48 1.02
CA HIS A 21 -14.54 25.64 0.18
C HIS A 21 -14.76 24.17 0.55
N ARG A 22 -14.33 23.24 -0.31
CA ARG A 22 -14.29 21.82 0.03
C ARG A 22 -12.86 21.32 0.02
N ALA A 23 -12.68 20.15 0.63
CA ALA A 23 -11.41 19.47 0.69
C ALA A 23 -11.57 18.01 0.27
N VAL A 24 -10.49 17.45 -0.25
CA VAL A 24 -10.31 16.02 -0.46
C VAL A 24 -8.93 15.61 0.03
N ALA A 25 -8.82 14.38 0.51
CA ALA A 25 -7.57 13.85 1.02
C ALA A 25 -7.16 12.64 0.19
N THR A 26 -5.90 12.64 -0.19
CA THR A 26 -5.20 11.51 -0.79
C THR A 26 -4.31 10.87 0.27
N TYR A 27 -3.50 9.87 -0.09
CA TYR A 27 -2.59 9.26 0.87
C TYR A 27 -1.52 10.26 1.37
N SER A 28 -0.94 11.05 0.46
CA SER A 28 0.19 11.95 0.68
C SER A 28 -0.19 13.41 0.89
N ASP A 29 -1.36 13.81 0.39
CA ASP A 29 -1.72 15.22 0.25
C ASP A 29 -3.17 15.52 0.62
N PHE A 30 -3.37 16.71 1.19
CA PHE A 30 -4.67 17.33 1.43
C PHE A 30 -4.90 18.45 0.42
N TRP A 31 -6.02 18.38 -0.29
CA TRP A 31 -6.34 19.31 -1.36
C TRP A 31 -7.53 20.16 -0.96
N ILE A 32 -7.46 21.46 -1.23
CA ILE A 32 -8.59 22.36 -1.06
C ILE A 32 -8.86 23.10 -2.36
N TRP A 33 -10.14 23.32 -2.63
CA TRP A 33 -10.58 24.07 -3.80
C TRP A 33 -11.83 24.89 -3.48
N GLY A 34 -11.93 26.04 -4.13
CA GLY A 34 -13.06 26.92 -3.97
C GLY A 34 -13.00 27.82 -2.75
N GLY A 35 -14.17 28.36 -2.41
CA GLY A 35 -14.43 29.14 -1.21
C GLY A 35 -14.56 30.64 -1.45
N TYR A 36 -14.84 31.31 -0.35
CA TYR A 36 -15.15 32.74 -0.33
C TYR A 36 -14.46 33.45 0.84
N PHE A 37 -14.10 34.71 0.58
CA PHE A 37 -13.70 35.69 1.59
C PHE A 37 -14.45 37.02 1.34
N PRO A 38 -15.09 37.62 2.38
CA PRO A 38 -15.74 38.91 2.25
C PRO A 38 -14.68 39.98 1.99
N SER A 39 -14.65 40.48 0.75
CA SER A 39 -13.78 41.58 0.34
C SER A 39 -14.62 42.61 -0.41
N HIS A 40 -14.53 43.87 0.00
CA HIS A 40 -15.03 45.00 -0.77
C HIS A 40 -13.97 45.58 -1.72
N ASN A 41 -12.76 45.00 -1.73
CA ASN A 41 -11.70 45.41 -2.63
C ASN A 41 -11.91 44.76 -4.00
N PRO A 42 -12.15 45.54 -5.08
CA PRO A 42 -12.35 45.02 -6.43
C PRO A 42 -11.11 44.30 -7.00
N GLU A 43 -9.91 44.56 -6.49
CA GLU A 43 -8.67 43.86 -6.89
C GLU A 43 -8.52 42.47 -6.25
N ARG A 44 -9.30 42.17 -5.20
CA ARG A 44 -9.32 40.85 -4.56
C ARG A 44 -10.70 40.23 -4.74
N PRO A 45 -10.89 39.36 -5.76
CA PRO A 45 -12.18 38.74 -5.99
C PRO A 45 -12.61 37.99 -4.73
N PRO A 46 -13.89 38.07 -4.35
CA PRO A 46 -14.38 37.45 -3.13
C PRO A 46 -14.42 35.91 -3.20
N MET A 47 -14.17 35.35 -4.38
CA MET A 47 -14.26 33.92 -4.70
C MET A 47 -12.88 33.38 -5.08
N PHE A 48 -12.54 32.18 -4.61
CA PHE A 48 -11.26 31.54 -4.90
C PHE A 48 -11.44 30.33 -5.81
N ALA A 49 -11.00 30.39 -7.07
CA ALA A 49 -11.06 29.25 -8.01
C ALA A 49 -9.75 28.44 -8.09
N GLU A 50 -8.77 28.81 -7.26
CA GLU A 50 -7.45 28.18 -7.18
C GLU A 50 -7.47 26.83 -6.45
N LEU A 51 -6.69 25.86 -6.98
CA LEU A 51 -6.47 24.55 -6.38
C LEU A 51 -5.19 24.57 -5.54
N TRP A 52 -5.31 24.27 -4.25
CA TRP A 52 -4.18 24.20 -3.33
C TRP A 52 -3.95 22.77 -2.87
N ARG A 53 -2.67 22.38 -2.83
CA ARG A 53 -2.20 21.11 -2.26
C ARG A 53 -1.37 21.37 -1.01
N PHE A 54 -1.72 20.73 0.09
CA PHE A 54 -0.90 20.62 1.28
C PHE A 54 -0.28 19.23 1.35
N ASN A 55 1.05 19.15 1.24
CA ASN A 55 1.75 17.89 1.38
C ASN A 55 2.01 17.58 2.85
N TYR A 56 1.58 16.40 3.32
CA TYR A 56 1.69 16.03 4.74
C TYR A 56 3.14 15.93 5.22
N ALA A 57 4.01 15.36 4.37
CA ALA A 57 5.41 15.11 4.71
C ALA A 57 6.22 16.40 4.79
N LEU A 58 6.04 17.28 3.80
CA LEU A 58 6.73 18.56 3.71
C LEU A 58 6.12 19.63 4.62
N ARG A 59 4.85 19.45 5.01
CA ARG A 59 4.00 20.48 5.65
C ARG A 59 3.94 21.77 4.82
N GLN A 60 3.89 21.65 3.50
CA GLN A 60 3.97 22.78 2.59
C GLN A 60 2.72 22.90 1.73
N TRP A 61 2.23 24.13 1.63
CA TRP A 61 1.22 24.50 0.64
C TRP A 61 1.89 24.74 -0.72
N THR A 62 1.27 24.23 -1.77
CA THR A 62 1.62 24.48 -3.16
C THR A 62 0.36 24.90 -3.91
N LEU A 63 0.43 26.02 -4.61
CA LEU A 63 -0.61 26.42 -5.57
C LEU A 63 -0.40 25.60 -6.84
N GLU A 64 -1.37 24.78 -7.20
CA GLU A 64 -1.25 23.85 -8.31
C GLU A 64 -1.89 24.43 -9.58
N PRO A 65 -1.13 24.55 -10.68
CA PRO A 65 -1.69 25.00 -11.95
C PRO A 65 -2.63 23.93 -12.49
N THR A 66 -3.85 24.33 -12.82
CA THR A 66 -4.82 23.42 -13.45
C THR A 66 -5.14 23.86 -14.87
N THR A 67 -5.55 22.90 -15.70
CA THR A 67 -5.94 23.13 -17.09
C THR A 67 -7.33 22.57 -17.37
N GLY A 68 -7.91 22.90 -18.53
CA GLY A 68 -9.22 22.39 -18.95
C GLY A 68 -10.39 23.25 -18.44
N ASP A 69 -11.53 22.60 -18.20
CA ASP A 69 -12.82 23.26 -18.02
C ASP A 69 -13.11 23.64 -16.55
N ALA A 70 -12.14 24.20 -15.84
CA ALA A 70 -12.30 24.52 -14.41
C ALA A 70 -13.49 25.49 -14.18
N PRO A 71 -14.29 25.32 -13.11
CA PRO A 71 -15.36 26.26 -12.80
C PRO A 71 -14.78 27.61 -12.39
N ASP A 72 -15.24 28.69 -13.01
CA ASP A 72 -14.67 30.04 -12.84
C ASP A 72 -15.38 30.90 -11.79
N SER A 73 -16.68 30.64 -11.55
CA SER A 73 -17.54 31.57 -10.83
C SER A 73 -18.38 30.92 -9.73
N THR A 74 -18.78 29.66 -9.84
CA THR A 74 -19.63 28.95 -8.86
C THR A 74 -18.84 28.11 -7.85
N VAL A 75 -17.84 28.73 -7.22
CA VAL A 75 -16.81 28.02 -6.45
C VAL A 75 -17.05 28.00 -4.93
N ALA A 76 -18.16 28.55 -4.42
CA ALA A 76 -18.52 28.48 -3.00
C ALA A 76 -19.68 27.52 -2.74
N SER A 77 -19.64 26.84 -1.59
CA SER A 77 -20.64 25.88 -1.13
C SER A 77 -20.98 24.79 -2.16
N HIS A 78 -20.06 24.47 -3.07
CA HIS A 78 -20.19 23.32 -3.96
C HIS A 78 -20.04 22.01 -3.16
N SER A 79 -20.36 20.89 -3.80
CA SER A 79 -20.12 19.55 -3.26
C SER A 79 -18.89 18.95 -3.94
N MET A 80 -18.04 18.26 -3.17
CA MET A 80 -16.83 17.65 -3.70
C MET A 80 -16.62 16.29 -3.05
N CYS A 81 -16.33 15.26 -3.85
CA CYS A 81 -15.99 13.93 -3.34
C CYS A 81 -14.90 13.28 -4.19
N VAL A 82 -14.19 12.31 -3.60
CA VAL A 82 -13.27 11.43 -4.33
C VAL A 82 -13.99 10.13 -4.63
N HIS A 83 -13.96 9.69 -5.89
CA HIS A 83 -14.50 8.39 -6.30
C HIS A 83 -13.72 7.83 -7.49
N ARG A 84 -13.39 6.53 -7.48
CA ARG A 84 -12.63 5.86 -8.55
C ARG A 84 -11.39 6.65 -9.03
N ASN A 85 -10.59 7.12 -8.07
CA ASN A 85 -9.37 7.92 -8.30
C ASN A 85 -9.56 9.28 -8.99
N HIS A 86 -10.79 9.80 -9.09
CA HIS A 86 -11.07 11.14 -9.60
C HIS A 86 -11.75 11.98 -8.53
N VAL A 87 -11.59 13.30 -8.62
CA VAL A 87 -12.34 14.25 -7.80
C VAL A 87 -13.54 14.72 -8.61
N PHE A 88 -14.73 14.59 -8.04
CA PHE A 88 -15.96 15.10 -8.64
C PHE A 88 -16.41 16.34 -7.88
N VAL A 89 -16.81 17.37 -8.63
CA VAL A 89 -17.36 18.62 -8.10
C VAL A 89 -18.71 18.85 -8.73
N PHE A 90 -19.71 19.13 -7.89
CA PHE A 90 -21.07 19.40 -8.35
C PHE A 90 -21.61 20.71 -7.77
N GLY A 91 -22.23 21.49 -8.65
CA GLY A 91 -22.98 22.70 -8.32
C GLY A 91 -22.15 23.80 -7.66
N GLY A 92 -22.76 24.50 -6.70
CA GLY A 92 -22.15 25.65 -6.02
C GLY A 92 -22.71 26.99 -6.47
N THR A 93 -22.30 28.06 -5.80
CA THR A 93 -22.77 29.43 -6.04
C THR A 93 -21.59 30.37 -6.26
N GLY A 94 -21.81 31.41 -7.06
CA GLY A 94 -20.95 32.58 -7.17
C GLY A 94 -21.37 33.70 -6.24
N TYR A 95 -20.63 34.81 -6.27
CA TYR A 95 -20.96 36.05 -5.58
C TYR A 95 -21.56 37.07 -6.55
N PRO A 96 -22.64 37.81 -6.20
CA PRO A 96 -23.44 37.68 -4.98
C PRO A 96 -24.16 36.33 -4.86
N PHE A 97 -24.23 35.79 -3.64
CA PHE A 97 -24.79 34.46 -3.38
C PHE A 97 -26.24 34.34 -3.85
N GLY A 98 -26.59 33.17 -4.39
CA GLY A 98 -27.95 32.87 -4.86
C GLY A 98 -28.31 33.42 -6.23
N ARG A 99 -27.47 34.28 -6.81
CA ARG A 99 -27.71 34.83 -8.16
C ARG A 99 -27.14 33.98 -9.27
N ASN A 100 -26.00 33.34 -9.01
CA ASN A 100 -25.33 32.46 -9.95
C ASN A 100 -25.13 31.10 -9.27
N VAL A 101 -25.98 30.14 -9.60
CA VAL A 101 -25.98 28.79 -9.02
C VAL A 101 -25.81 27.80 -10.16
N SER A 102 -24.95 26.80 -9.98
CA SER A 102 -24.66 25.79 -11.00
C SER A 102 -25.29 24.43 -10.66
N ASN A 103 -25.57 23.64 -11.69
CA ASN A 103 -25.83 22.19 -11.64
C ASN A 103 -24.78 21.40 -12.44
N ASP A 104 -23.68 22.03 -12.83
CA ASP A 104 -22.65 21.37 -13.60
C ASP A 104 -21.92 20.32 -12.74
N LEU A 105 -21.58 19.20 -13.38
CA LEU A 105 -20.70 18.17 -12.84
C LEU A 105 -19.33 18.29 -13.50
N PHE A 106 -18.30 18.45 -12.69
CA PHE A 106 -16.92 18.46 -13.14
C PHE A 106 -16.15 17.29 -12.56
N MET A 107 -15.17 16.82 -13.33
CA MET A 107 -14.20 15.82 -12.91
C MET A 107 -12.80 16.42 -13.00
N LEU A 108 -12.04 16.28 -11.93
CA LEU A 108 -10.63 16.65 -11.86
C LEU A 108 -9.78 15.38 -11.74
N ASP A 109 -8.87 15.20 -12.69
CA ASP A 109 -7.78 14.24 -12.61
C ASP A 109 -6.64 14.86 -11.78
N LEU A 110 -6.45 14.42 -10.54
CA LEU A 110 -5.41 14.93 -9.64
C LEU A 110 -3.99 14.59 -10.10
N LYS A 111 -3.81 13.61 -10.99
CA LYS A 111 -2.49 13.25 -11.53
C LYS A 111 -2.11 14.17 -12.68
N ARG A 112 -3.07 14.53 -13.54
CA ARG A 112 -2.85 15.44 -14.68
C ARG A 112 -3.15 16.90 -14.38
N LEU A 113 -3.78 17.17 -13.24
CA LEU A 113 -4.32 18.49 -12.86
C LEU A 113 -5.21 19.09 -13.95
N GLN A 114 -6.02 18.23 -14.56
CA GLN A 114 -6.89 18.57 -15.69
C GLN A 114 -8.36 18.44 -15.29
N TRP A 115 -9.09 19.53 -15.46
CA TRP A 115 -10.54 19.59 -15.31
C TRP A 115 -11.24 19.16 -16.60
N LYS A 116 -12.36 18.47 -16.43
CA LYS A 116 -13.28 18.13 -17.50
C LYS A 116 -14.71 18.36 -17.03
N LYS A 117 -15.46 19.16 -17.78
CA LYS A 117 -16.90 19.27 -17.57
C LYS A 117 -17.59 18.02 -18.12
N LEU A 118 -18.43 17.39 -17.30
CA LEU A 118 -19.17 16.18 -17.69
C LEU A 118 -20.58 16.57 -18.14
N GLN A 119 -20.92 16.20 -19.38
CA GLN A 119 -22.24 16.45 -19.93
C GLN A 119 -23.20 15.32 -19.56
N LEU A 120 -24.07 15.57 -18.59
CA LEU A 120 -25.09 14.60 -18.16
C LEU A 120 -26.12 14.37 -19.28
N GLN A 121 -26.58 13.12 -19.38
CA GLN A 121 -27.60 12.66 -20.32
C GLN A 121 -28.95 12.49 -19.60
N ASN A 122 -30.04 12.54 -20.37
CA ASN A 122 -31.43 12.45 -19.90
C ASN A 122 -31.88 13.64 -19.05
N GLN A 123 -31.90 13.49 -17.73
CA GLN A 123 -32.33 14.53 -16.80
C GLN A 123 -31.14 15.40 -16.36
N GLN A 124 -31.42 16.60 -15.89
CA GLN A 124 -30.42 17.47 -15.28
C GLN A 124 -30.85 17.73 -13.84
N PRO A 125 -29.94 17.58 -12.85
CA PRO A 125 -30.21 18.05 -11.50
C PRO A 125 -30.54 19.54 -11.49
N HIS A 126 -31.35 19.98 -10.54
CA HIS A 126 -31.58 21.40 -10.34
C HIS A 126 -30.27 22.11 -9.91
N PRO A 127 -30.05 23.37 -10.35
CA PRO A 127 -28.93 24.17 -9.87
C PRO A 127 -29.03 24.38 -8.37
N VAL A 128 -28.03 23.89 -7.64
CA VAL A 128 -28.02 23.95 -6.18
C VAL A 128 -26.63 24.20 -5.63
N TYR A 129 -26.58 24.83 -4.45
CA TYR A 129 -25.40 24.88 -3.60
C TYR A 129 -25.73 24.33 -2.20
N GLY A 130 -24.70 23.85 -1.51
CA GLY A 130 -24.81 23.19 -0.22
C GLY A 130 -25.44 21.80 -0.26
N ALA A 131 -25.46 21.17 -1.44
CA ALA A 131 -25.86 19.78 -1.63
C ALA A 131 -24.81 18.81 -1.05
N SER A 132 -25.17 17.53 -0.99
CA SER A 132 -24.25 16.42 -0.71
C SER A 132 -23.96 15.65 -1.99
N LEU A 133 -22.71 15.21 -2.16
CA LEU A 133 -22.26 14.40 -3.29
C LEU A 133 -21.55 13.15 -2.75
N ILE A 134 -22.03 11.97 -3.15
CA ILE A 134 -21.52 10.68 -2.66
C ILE A 134 -21.26 9.74 -3.84
N GLY A 135 -20.13 9.03 -3.85
CA GLY A 135 -19.86 7.95 -4.81
C GLY A 135 -20.09 6.56 -4.21
N LYS A 136 -20.74 5.65 -4.95
CA LYS A 136 -20.89 4.22 -4.61
C LYS A 136 -20.96 3.40 -5.91
N GLY A 137 -20.06 2.43 -6.07
CA GLY A 137 -20.00 1.58 -7.26
C GLY A 137 -19.81 2.38 -8.55
N ASP A 138 -20.64 2.16 -9.57
CA ASP A 138 -20.65 2.91 -10.84
C ASP A 138 -21.37 4.26 -10.78
N TYR A 139 -21.86 4.67 -9.61
CA TYR A 139 -22.79 5.80 -9.49
C TYR A 139 -22.26 6.93 -8.61
N LEU A 140 -22.69 8.16 -8.94
CA LEU A 140 -22.68 9.31 -8.05
C LEU A 140 -24.10 9.66 -7.65
N TYR A 141 -24.28 10.08 -6.41
CA TYR A 141 -25.55 10.54 -5.86
C TYR A 141 -25.43 12.00 -5.45
N VAL A 142 -26.30 12.85 -5.99
CA VAL A 142 -26.44 14.26 -5.61
C VAL A 142 -27.74 14.39 -4.81
N LEU A 143 -27.64 14.96 -3.61
CA LEU A 143 -28.79 15.08 -2.71
C LEU A 143 -28.92 16.47 -2.14
N CYS A 144 -30.18 16.91 -2.03
CA CYS A 144 -30.58 18.14 -1.38
C CYS A 144 -29.87 19.40 -1.95
N GLY A 145 -29.83 20.48 -1.17
CA GLY A 145 -29.26 21.77 -1.56
C GLY A 145 -30.33 22.85 -1.72
N THR A 146 -29.88 24.03 -2.13
CA THR A 146 -30.76 25.17 -2.37
C THR A 146 -30.28 26.02 -3.53
N ASP A 147 -31.21 26.71 -4.19
CA ASP A 147 -30.97 27.78 -5.16
C ASP A 147 -31.19 29.18 -4.55
N SER A 148 -31.21 29.26 -3.21
CA SER A 148 -31.61 30.38 -2.35
C SER A 148 -33.11 30.60 -2.15
N TRP A 149 -33.98 30.08 -3.02
CA TRP A 149 -35.43 30.23 -2.91
C TRP A 149 -36.10 28.95 -2.48
N ARG A 150 -35.69 27.84 -3.10
CA ARG A 150 -36.14 26.49 -2.83
C ARG A 150 -35.05 25.74 -2.08
N TYR A 151 -35.46 25.02 -1.05
CA TYR A 151 -34.63 24.02 -0.38
C TYR A 151 -35.21 22.67 -0.80
N CYS A 152 -34.39 21.76 -1.31
CA CYS A 152 -34.86 20.47 -1.82
C CYS A 152 -34.26 19.30 -1.02
N SER A 153 -34.92 18.15 -1.14
CA SER A 153 -34.48 16.84 -0.68
C SER A 153 -34.44 15.85 -1.85
N ASP A 154 -34.31 16.37 -3.08
CA ASP A 154 -34.23 15.54 -4.27
C ASP A 154 -32.99 14.66 -4.20
N VAL A 155 -33.09 13.48 -4.84
CA VAL A 155 -31.99 12.53 -4.97
C VAL A 155 -31.81 12.22 -6.45
N TYR A 156 -30.66 12.58 -6.98
CA TYR A 156 -30.25 12.27 -8.35
C TYR A 156 -29.16 11.21 -8.33
N GLU A 157 -29.34 10.18 -9.13
CA GLU A 157 -28.38 9.11 -9.39
C GLU A 157 -27.77 9.34 -10.78
N ILE A 158 -26.44 9.32 -10.86
CA ILE A 158 -25.67 9.56 -12.08
C ILE A 158 -24.80 8.33 -12.34
N HIS A 159 -25.10 7.60 -13.41
CA HIS A 159 -24.31 6.45 -13.84
C HIS A 159 -23.05 6.93 -14.58
N LEU A 160 -21.86 6.74 -13.99
CA LEU A 160 -20.61 7.31 -14.49
C LEU A 160 -20.21 6.83 -15.89
N PRO A 161 -20.31 5.53 -16.25
CA PRO A 161 -19.93 5.06 -17.58
C PRO A 161 -20.73 5.70 -18.73
N THR A 162 -22.01 5.99 -18.51
CA THR A 162 -22.90 6.53 -19.56
C THR A 162 -23.27 8.00 -19.35
N LEU A 163 -22.94 8.57 -18.19
CA LEU A 163 -23.37 9.89 -17.73
C LEU A 163 -24.89 10.07 -17.71
N CYS A 164 -25.66 8.99 -17.65
CA CYS A 164 -27.12 9.05 -17.53
C CYS A 164 -27.48 9.51 -16.12
N CYS A 165 -28.20 10.62 -16.01
CA CYS A 165 -28.75 11.11 -14.76
C CYS A 165 -30.25 10.77 -14.65
N THR A 166 -30.64 10.27 -13.48
CA THR A 166 -32.02 9.92 -13.14
C THR A 166 -32.36 10.47 -11.76
N GLN A 167 -33.46 11.19 -11.64
CA GLN A 167 -34.04 11.55 -10.34
C GLN A 167 -34.73 10.32 -9.75
N ILE A 168 -34.23 9.85 -8.62
CA ILE A 168 -34.73 8.66 -7.92
C ILE A 168 -35.46 8.99 -6.63
N GLY A 169 -35.31 10.21 -6.12
CA GLY A 169 -36.02 10.72 -4.95
C GLY A 169 -36.54 12.14 -5.20
N TYR A 170 -37.77 12.38 -4.77
CA TYR A 170 -38.45 13.67 -4.94
C TYR A 170 -38.58 14.37 -3.59
N THR A 171 -38.40 15.69 -3.59
CA THR A 171 -38.75 16.55 -2.47
C THR A 171 -40.24 16.41 -2.18
N PHE A 172 -40.60 16.18 -0.92
CA PHE A 172 -41.98 16.03 -0.48
C PHE A 172 -42.83 17.24 -0.88
N ASP A 173 -43.89 17.00 -1.66
CA ASP A 173 -45.04 17.90 -1.83
C ASP A 173 -46.31 17.08 -1.48
N GLU A 174 -46.50 16.74 -0.20
CA GLU A 174 -47.79 16.23 0.30
C GLU A 174 -48.51 17.31 1.14
N PRO A 175 -49.84 17.46 1.02
CA PRO A 175 -50.58 18.58 1.65
C PRO A 175 -50.64 18.58 3.18
N GLU A 176 -50.27 17.47 3.84
CA GLU A 176 -50.46 17.28 5.28
C GLU A 176 -49.15 17.16 6.10
N ASP A 177 -47.98 17.12 5.45
CA ASP A 177 -46.68 17.03 6.14
C ASP A 177 -45.97 18.39 6.21
N THR A 178 -46.01 19.01 7.38
CA THR A 178 -45.49 20.37 7.67
C THR A 178 -43.96 20.50 7.72
N THR A 179 -43.18 19.50 7.31
CA THR A 179 -41.74 19.45 7.68
C THR A 179 -40.74 20.13 6.74
N GLY A 180 -41.14 20.79 5.65
CA GLY A 180 -40.23 21.67 4.89
C GLY A 180 -38.83 21.08 4.63
N ASN A 181 -38.78 19.78 4.30
CA ASN A 181 -37.62 18.89 4.51
C ASN A 181 -36.36 19.18 3.69
N GLY A 182 -36.41 20.20 2.85
CA GLY A 182 -35.27 20.65 2.06
C GLY A 182 -34.10 21.09 2.94
N ARG A 183 -32.89 20.70 2.57
CA ARG A 183 -31.70 20.91 3.40
C ARG A 183 -30.59 21.62 2.66
N TYR A 184 -29.94 22.54 3.37
CA TYR A 184 -28.72 23.22 2.96
C TYR A 184 -27.59 22.92 3.94
N ARG A 185 -26.45 22.47 3.41
CA ARG A 185 -25.21 22.19 4.17
C ARG A 185 -25.42 21.19 5.32
N GLN A 186 -26.25 20.19 5.03
CA GLN A 186 -26.22 18.87 5.65
C GLN A 186 -24.99 18.10 5.19
N GLU A 187 -24.63 17.09 5.94
CA GLU A 187 -23.72 16.04 5.49
C GLU A 187 -24.50 14.73 5.32
N ALA A 188 -24.07 13.88 4.40
CA ALA A 188 -24.78 12.67 4.04
C ALA A 188 -23.82 11.49 3.90
N LEU A 189 -24.26 10.30 4.33
CA LEU A 189 -23.44 9.10 4.29
C LEU A 189 -24.30 7.88 3.95
N ILE A 190 -23.73 6.95 3.19
CA ILE A 190 -24.37 5.68 2.83
C ILE A 190 -23.97 4.63 3.85
N TYR A 191 -24.95 3.96 4.45
CA TYR A 191 -24.77 2.79 5.30
C TYR A 191 -25.70 1.67 4.81
N GLY A 192 -25.13 0.57 4.35
CA GLY A 192 -25.84 -0.47 3.59
C GLY A 192 -26.47 0.11 2.32
N ASP A 193 -27.79 -0.01 2.20
CA ASP A 193 -28.59 0.50 1.07
C ASP A 193 -29.39 1.77 1.43
N LYS A 194 -28.98 2.46 2.49
CA LYS A 194 -29.67 3.65 2.98
C LYS A 194 -28.72 4.85 3.01
N ILE A 195 -29.23 6.02 2.63
CA ILE A 195 -28.53 7.29 2.72
C ILE A 195 -29.09 8.08 3.90
N PHE A 196 -28.25 8.29 4.91
CA PHE A 196 -28.60 9.06 6.10
C PHE A 196 -28.22 10.52 5.92
N LEU A 197 -29.10 11.44 6.31
CA LEU A 197 -28.83 12.87 6.35
C LEU A 197 -28.59 13.35 7.78
N PHE A 198 -27.49 14.06 7.98
CA PHE A 198 -27.08 14.61 9.28
C PHE A 198 -27.15 16.14 9.25
N GLY A 199 -27.98 16.69 10.14
CA GLY A 199 -28.18 18.13 10.33
C GLY A 199 -28.57 18.87 9.05
N GLY A 200 -27.95 20.03 8.82
CA GLY A 200 -28.31 20.96 7.73
C GLY A 200 -29.34 22.00 8.19
N GLY A 201 -29.59 23.00 7.34
CA GLY A 201 -30.56 24.06 7.63
C GLY A 201 -31.69 24.14 6.61
N SER A 202 -32.79 24.74 7.05
CA SER A 202 -33.97 25.04 6.23
C SER A 202 -34.03 26.51 5.82
N ASN A 203 -35.08 26.87 5.10
CA ASN A 203 -35.41 28.24 4.69
C ASN A 203 -35.58 29.24 5.85
N SER A 204 -35.92 28.76 7.07
CA SER A 204 -36.03 29.61 8.27
C SER A 204 -34.68 29.97 8.89
N GLY A 205 -33.58 29.45 8.32
CA GLY A 205 -32.22 29.64 8.81
C GLY A 205 -31.83 28.68 9.95
N LEU A 206 -32.80 28.07 10.62
CA LEU A 206 -32.58 27.11 11.71
C LEU A 206 -31.93 25.81 11.20
N ALA A 207 -31.11 25.20 12.04
CA ALA A 207 -30.56 23.88 11.79
C ALA A 207 -31.49 22.76 12.30
N PHE A 208 -31.48 21.62 11.62
CA PHE A 208 -32.21 20.43 12.04
C PHE A 208 -31.50 19.72 13.20
N ALA A 209 -32.29 19.22 14.15
CA ALA A 209 -31.82 18.39 15.26
C ALA A 209 -31.50 16.95 14.82
N PHE A 210 -30.92 16.16 15.73
CA PHE A 210 -30.45 14.80 15.44
C PHE A 210 -31.33 13.68 15.99
N GLU A 211 -32.38 14.00 16.77
CA GLU A 211 -33.33 13.02 17.31
C GLU A 211 -34.05 12.23 16.20
N LEU A 212 -34.37 12.90 15.09
CA LEU A 212 -35.04 12.29 13.94
C LEU A 212 -34.21 12.55 12.68
N LEU A 213 -33.64 11.47 12.11
CA LEU A 213 -32.82 11.55 10.90
C LEU A 213 -33.63 11.15 9.66
N PRO A 214 -33.61 11.94 8.58
CA PRO A 214 -34.13 11.50 7.29
C PRO A 214 -33.20 10.45 6.68
N VAL A 215 -33.82 9.42 6.11
CA VAL A 215 -33.13 8.30 5.48
C VAL A 215 -33.78 7.99 4.14
N PHE A 216 -32.98 8.02 3.08
CA PHE A 216 -33.40 7.61 1.75
C PHE A 216 -33.00 6.16 1.51
N ASP A 217 -33.98 5.30 1.25
CA ASP A 217 -33.72 3.91 0.88
C ASP A 217 -33.44 3.79 -0.62
N LEU A 218 -32.26 3.30 -0.99
CA LEU A 218 -31.84 3.16 -2.39
C LEU A 218 -32.60 2.05 -3.14
N ASN A 219 -33.06 1.02 -2.43
CA ASN A 219 -33.79 -0.10 -3.02
C ASN A 219 -35.25 0.27 -3.23
N GLU A 220 -35.88 0.85 -2.21
CA GLU A 220 -37.29 1.24 -2.24
C GLU A 220 -37.51 2.62 -2.90
N ARG A 221 -36.45 3.39 -3.10
CA ARG A 221 -36.45 4.74 -3.70
C ARG A 221 -37.42 5.70 -2.99
N ARG A 222 -37.44 5.63 -1.66
CA ARG A 222 -38.32 6.48 -0.83
C ARG A 222 -37.60 7.04 0.38
N TRP A 223 -38.05 8.20 0.80
CA TRP A 223 -37.67 8.78 2.07
C TRP A 223 -38.42 8.12 3.23
N SER A 224 -37.76 8.04 4.36
CA SER A 224 -38.28 7.62 5.66
C SER A 224 -37.55 8.40 6.76
N PHE A 225 -37.99 8.24 8.00
CA PHE A 225 -37.33 8.84 9.15
C PHE A 225 -36.97 7.78 10.17
N VAL A 226 -35.82 7.97 10.82
CA VAL A 226 -35.32 7.08 11.85
C VAL A 226 -35.11 7.87 13.13
N HIS A 227 -35.74 7.42 14.21
CA HIS A 227 -35.50 7.95 15.55
C HIS A 227 -34.14 7.46 16.06
N THR A 228 -33.39 8.36 16.67
CA THR A 228 -32.10 8.06 17.27
C THR A 228 -32.19 8.16 18.79
N ASN A 229 -31.27 7.45 19.45
CA ASN A 229 -31.10 7.44 20.89
C ASN A 229 -30.08 8.51 21.30
N PRO A 230 -30.35 9.29 22.36
CA PRO A 230 -29.45 10.32 22.83
C PRO A 230 -28.25 9.74 23.59
N ASP A 231 -27.21 10.55 23.77
CA ASP A 231 -26.15 10.23 24.74
C ASP A 231 -26.76 10.22 26.17
N PRO A 232 -26.49 9.19 26.99
CA PRO A 232 -27.09 9.06 28.31
C PRO A 232 -26.83 10.22 29.28
N ILE A 233 -25.75 10.98 29.06
CA ILE A 233 -25.31 12.07 29.93
C ILE A 233 -25.52 13.42 29.26
N HIS A 234 -25.19 13.53 27.98
CA HIS A 234 -25.09 14.79 27.24
C HIS A 234 -26.24 15.05 26.28
N ASN A 235 -27.21 14.12 26.19
CA ASN A 235 -28.34 14.20 25.28
C ASN A 235 -27.87 14.24 23.80
N PHE A 236 -28.70 14.74 22.88
CA PHE A 236 -28.34 14.86 21.48
C PHE A 236 -27.29 15.96 21.22
N PRO A 237 -26.49 15.83 20.15
CA PRO A 237 -25.70 16.95 19.65
C PRO A 237 -26.59 18.16 19.36
N THR A 238 -26.08 19.37 19.65
CA THR A 238 -26.77 20.61 19.26
C THR A 238 -27.03 20.61 17.75
N ALA A 239 -28.26 20.96 17.35
CA ALA A 239 -28.66 21.13 15.96
C ALA A 239 -27.67 22.03 15.21
N ARG A 240 -27.21 21.60 14.03
CA ARG A 240 -26.12 22.28 13.32
C ARG A 240 -26.13 22.07 11.81
N LYS A 241 -25.52 23.04 11.12
CA LYS A 241 -25.15 22.99 9.69
C LYS A 241 -23.68 23.36 9.54
N PHE A 242 -23.13 23.13 8.36
CA PHE A 242 -21.71 23.43 8.05
C PHE A 242 -20.69 22.62 8.86
N HIS A 243 -21.12 21.51 9.47
CA HIS A 243 -20.27 20.56 10.18
C HIS A 243 -19.64 19.57 9.19
N SER A 244 -18.73 18.74 9.69
CA SER A 244 -18.15 17.64 8.92
C SER A 244 -18.48 16.32 9.59
N ILE A 245 -18.73 15.27 8.78
CA ILE A 245 -18.86 13.89 9.24
C ILE A 245 -17.88 12.99 8.52
N PHE A 246 -17.42 11.93 9.18
CA PHE A 246 -16.59 10.90 8.55
C PHE A 246 -16.89 9.52 9.13
N PRO A 247 -16.72 8.44 8.35
CA PRO A 247 -16.78 7.08 8.89
C PRO A 247 -15.77 6.87 10.03
N LEU A 248 -16.19 6.14 11.05
CA LEU A 248 -15.36 5.67 12.16
C LEU A 248 -15.57 4.16 12.32
N GLY A 249 -14.65 3.36 11.79
CA GLY A 249 -14.87 1.90 11.71
C GLY A 249 -15.99 1.54 10.73
N GLU A 250 -16.61 0.38 10.93
CA GLU A 250 -17.61 -0.17 10.00
C GLU A 250 -19.03 0.36 10.25
N HIS A 251 -19.36 0.64 11.52
CA HIS A 251 -20.75 0.92 11.94
C HIS A 251 -20.93 2.30 12.58
N GLN A 252 -19.91 3.15 12.61
CA GLN A 252 -20.01 4.43 13.28
C GLN A 252 -19.58 5.58 12.36
N ILE A 253 -20.04 6.78 12.69
CA ILE A 253 -19.49 8.03 12.16
C ILE A 253 -18.99 8.88 13.30
N LEU A 254 -18.07 9.79 13.00
CA LEU A 254 -17.82 10.94 13.84
C LEU A 254 -18.33 12.23 13.19
N MET A 255 -18.67 13.21 14.01
CA MET A 255 -19.16 14.53 13.62
C MET A 255 -18.48 15.61 14.47
N PHE A 256 -18.08 16.72 13.83
CA PHE A 256 -17.50 17.86 14.55
C PHE A 256 -17.74 19.20 13.85
N GLY A 257 -17.60 20.28 14.64
CA GLY A 257 -17.78 21.66 14.22
C GLY A 257 -19.21 21.98 13.79
N GLY A 258 -19.35 23.06 13.03
CA GLY A 258 -20.65 23.57 12.58
C GLY A 258 -21.18 24.72 13.43
N ALA A 259 -22.31 25.26 13.00
CA ALA A 259 -22.99 26.35 13.67
C ALA A 259 -24.51 26.17 13.59
N ASN A 260 -25.21 26.82 14.52
CA ASN A 260 -26.64 27.05 14.43
C ASN A 260 -26.91 28.54 14.12
N PHE A 261 -28.13 28.88 13.75
CA PHE A 261 -28.55 30.27 13.62
C PHE A 261 -29.32 30.68 14.87
N ASP A 262 -28.81 31.69 15.57
CA ASP A 262 -29.51 32.30 16.68
C ASP A 262 -30.44 33.39 16.14
N GLN A 263 -31.75 33.12 16.15
CA GLN A 263 -32.75 34.07 15.68
C GLN A 263 -32.84 35.32 16.54
N THR A 264 -32.49 35.24 17.83
CA THR A 264 -32.55 36.39 18.74
C THR A 264 -31.40 37.35 18.51
N ALA A 265 -30.20 36.81 18.28
CA ALA A 265 -29.01 37.59 17.99
C ALA A 265 -28.85 37.92 16.49
N GLY A 266 -29.60 37.26 15.60
CA GLY A 266 -29.52 37.44 14.15
C GLY A 266 -28.21 36.98 13.52
N ILE A 267 -27.44 36.14 14.22
CA ILE A 267 -26.09 35.70 13.83
C ILE A 267 -25.95 34.18 13.94
N HIS A 268 -24.92 33.65 13.29
CA HIS A 268 -24.52 32.26 13.49
C HIS A 268 -23.78 32.09 14.82
N THR A 269 -24.16 31.08 15.59
CA THR A 269 -23.48 30.69 16.83
C THR A 269 -22.75 29.38 16.60
N VAL A 270 -21.44 29.40 16.83
CA VAL A 270 -20.62 28.19 16.67
C VAL A 270 -21.06 27.16 17.70
N THR A 271 -21.26 25.92 17.27
CA THR A 271 -21.65 24.86 18.19
C THR A 271 -20.49 24.43 19.08
N GLU A 272 -20.79 23.62 20.09
CA GLU A 272 -19.78 23.03 20.96
C GLU A 272 -18.62 22.38 20.20
N ALA A 273 -17.43 22.49 20.78
CA ALA A 273 -16.18 21.98 20.22
C ALA A 273 -16.11 20.44 20.16
N TYR A 274 -16.97 19.74 20.89
CA TYR A 274 -16.87 18.29 21.09
C TYR A 274 -17.09 17.50 19.81
N VAL A 275 -16.38 16.39 19.72
CA VAL A 275 -16.61 15.36 18.70
C VAL A 275 -17.75 14.47 19.16
N TRP A 276 -18.72 14.28 18.28
CA TRP A 276 -19.84 13.36 18.48
C TRP A 276 -19.64 12.10 17.65
N ILE A 277 -20.07 10.96 18.16
CA ILE A 277 -20.04 9.68 17.49
C ILE A 277 -21.48 9.19 17.36
N PHE A 278 -21.85 8.67 16.19
CA PHE A 278 -23.14 8.02 15.98
C PHE A 278 -22.93 6.59 15.54
N ASP A 279 -23.65 5.67 16.18
CA ASP A 279 -23.60 4.23 15.92
C ASP A 279 -24.82 3.79 15.12
N PHE A 280 -24.62 3.24 13.92
CA PHE A 280 -25.70 2.84 13.03
C PHE A 280 -26.46 1.60 13.50
N GLU A 281 -25.85 0.72 14.30
CA GLU A 281 -26.52 -0.49 14.81
C GLU A 281 -27.42 -0.17 15.98
N LYS A 282 -26.97 0.72 16.87
CA LYS A 282 -27.72 1.17 18.05
C LYS A 282 -28.60 2.38 17.78
N LEU A 283 -28.38 3.05 16.65
CA LEU A 283 -28.93 4.36 16.33
C LEU A 283 -28.69 5.37 17.47
N GLU A 284 -27.54 5.30 18.12
CA GLU A 284 -27.24 6.02 19.37
C GLU A 284 -26.14 7.05 19.16
N TRP A 285 -26.32 8.23 19.75
CA TRP A 285 -25.30 9.28 19.84
C TRP A 285 -24.47 9.13 21.10
N SER A 286 -23.16 9.34 20.98
CA SER A 286 -22.28 9.44 22.14
C SER A 286 -21.31 10.62 21.97
N ARG A 287 -21.06 11.34 23.06
CA ARG A 287 -20.10 12.45 23.07
C ARG A 287 -18.71 11.92 23.39
N SER A 288 -17.75 12.17 22.51
CA SER A 288 -16.36 11.82 22.73
C SER A 288 -15.70 12.78 23.74
N SER A 289 -14.62 12.33 24.39
CA SER A 289 -13.75 13.19 25.19
C SER A 289 -12.90 14.14 24.33
N SER A 290 -12.85 13.92 23.01
CA SER A 290 -12.15 14.75 22.04
C SER A 290 -12.92 16.01 21.69
N SER A 291 -12.20 17.11 21.48
CA SER A 291 -12.77 18.37 20.99
C SER A 291 -11.85 19.05 19.97
N MET A 292 -12.45 19.86 19.10
CA MET A 292 -11.70 20.78 18.25
C MET A 292 -10.91 21.75 19.12
N ILE A 293 -9.68 22.08 18.70
CA ILE A 293 -8.86 23.13 19.33
C ILE A 293 -9.58 24.47 19.21
N GLN A 294 -10.06 24.76 18.00
CA GLN A 294 -10.82 25.96 17.69
C GLN A 294 -12.16 25.56 17.07
N PRO A 295 -13.30 25.83 17.73
CA PRO A 295 -14.62 25.61 17.16
C PRO A 295 -14.78 26.42 15.87
N THR A 296 -15.13 25.75 14.78
CA THR A 296 -15.25 26.36 13.45
C THR A 296 -16.45 25.81 12.69
N TYR A 297 -16.98 26.63 11.80
CA TYR A 297 -18.03 26.24 10.86
C TYR A 297 -17.65 26.67 9.44
N PHE A 298 -18.24 26.05 8.41
CA PHE A 298 -17.81 26.23 7.01
C PHE A 298 -16.33 25.91 6.72
N HIS A 299 -15.68 25.18 7.63
CA HIS A 299 -14.37 24.61 7.38
C HIS A 299 -14.50 23.51 6.32
N ALA A 300 -13.40 23.23 5.64
CA ALA A 300 -13.31 22.06 4.79
C ALA A 300 -12.56 20.98 5.55
N ALA A 301 -13.03 19.74 5.47
CA ALA A 301 -12.34 18.60 6.04
C ALA A 301 -12.37 17.41 5.08
N ALA A 302 -11.37 16.55 5.19
CA ALA A 302 -11.31 15.29 4.47
C ALA A 302 -10.53 14.24 5.27
N MET A 303 -10.90 12.98 5.10
CA MET A 303 -10.21 11.84 5.71
C MET A 303 -9.33 11.14 4.67
N ASN A 304 -8.06 10.92 5.01
CA ASN A 304 -7.17 10.11 4.18
C ASN A 304 -7.25 8.62 4.51
N ARG A 305 -6.65 7.78 3.67
CA ARG A 305 -6.60 6.32 3.87
C ARG A 305 -5.79 5.88 5.11
N ARG A 306 -4.98 6.78 5.69
CA ARG A 306 -4.22 6.53 6.92
C ARG A 306 -5.12 6.62 8.18
N GLY A 307 -6.38 7.01 8.03
CA GLY A 307 -7.30 7.23 9.15
C GLY A 307 -7.02 8.56 9.86
N GLU A 308 -6.58 9.56 9.09
CA GLU A 308 -6.36 10.92 9.57
C GLU A 308 -7.39 11.84 8.95
N ILE A 309 -8.04 12.63 9.80
CA ILE A 309 -8.88 13.73 9.38
C ILE A 309 -8.04 14.99 9.38
N TRP A 310 -8.06 15.66 8.24
CA TRP A 310 -7.46 16.95 8.04
C TRP A 310 -8.55 17.98 7.82
N SER A 311 -8.49 19.10 8.53
CA SER A 311 -9.42 20.21 8.37
C SER A 311 -8.69 21.53 8.18
N HIS A 312 -9.26 22.43 7.39
CA HIS A 312 -8.67 23.72 7.08
C HIS A 312 -9.73 24.82 6.99
N GLY A 313 -9.34 26.00 7.46
CA GLY A 313 -10.08 27.24 7.29
C GLY A 313 -11.44 27.22 7.97
N GLY A 314 -12.42 27.89 7.35
CA GLY A 314 -13.73 28.11 7.94
C GLY A 314 -13.79 29.41 8.73
N VAL A 315 -14.84 29.53 9.53
CA VAL A 315 -15.21 30.74 10.26
C VAL A 315 -15.20 30.46 11.76
N ILE A 316 -14.62 31.38 12.52
CA ILE A 316 -14.66 31.44 13.98
C ILE A 316 -15.46 32.66 14.42
N GLN A 317 -16.13 32.53 15.56
CA GLN A 317 -16.82 33.63 16.21
C GLN A 317 -15.86 34.29 17.22
N ARG A 318 -15.71 35.62 17.15
CA ARG A 318 -14.90 36.37 18.11
C ARG A 318 -15.65 36.51 19.44
N SER A 319 -14.90 36.64 20.53
CA SER A 319 -15.39 36.65 21.92
C SER A 319 -16.36 37.79 22.27
N THR A 320 -16.45 38.83 21.43
CA THR A 320 -17.41 39.93 21.57
C THR A 320 -18.37 39.95 20.39
N HIS A 321 -19.68 39.96 20.66
CA HIS A 321 -20.74 39.99 19.63
C HIS A 321 -20.65 41.18 18.65
N ASP A 322 -19.87 42.22 18.99
CA ASP A 322 -19.69 43.43 18.17
C ASP A 322 -18.61 43.32 17.08
N LEU A 323 -17.83 42.23 17.04
CA LEU A 323 -16.79 42.04 16.03
C LEU A 323 -17.24 41.06 14.93
N PRO A 324 -16.96 41.36 13.65
CA PRO A 324 -17.34 40.48 12.55
C PRO A 324 -16.63 39.13 12.65
N ASP A 325 -17.33 38.11 12.18
CA ASP A 325 -16.82 36.74 12.03
C ASP A 325 -15.49 36.70 11.28
N GLU A 326 -14.55 35.92 11.81
CA GLU A 326 -13.19 35.81 11.28
C GLU A 326 -13.01 34.51 10.51
N ARG A 327 -12.39 34.59 9.34
CA ARG A 327 -11.95 33.42 8.57
C ARG A 327 -10.52 33.10 8.92
N ILE A 328 -10.23 31.82 9.11
CA ILE A 328 -8.90 31.35 9.48
C ILE A 328 -8.21 30.60 8.33
N THR A 329 -6.92 30.37 8.48
CA THR A 329 -6.07 29.52 7.60
C THR A 329 -5.47 28.33 8.33
N SER A 330 -5.77 28.17 9.62
CA SER A 330 -5.25 27.05 10.41
C SER A 330 -5.66 25.73 9.80
N ILE A 331 -4.73 24.77 9.90
CA ILE A 331 -4.92 23.39 9.49
C ILE A 331 -4.77 22.49 10.71
N TYR A 332 -5.74 21.60 10.89
CA TYR A 332 -5.78 20.67 12.02
C TYR A 332 -5.77 19.23 11.52
N LYS A 333 -5.14 18.36 12.30
CA LYS A 333 -5.05 16.91 12.08
C LYS A 333 -5.65 16.17 13.27
N MET A 334 -6.40 15.10 13.03
CA MET A 334 -6.83 14.15 14.07
C MET A 334 -6.75 12.71 13.56
N HIS A 335 -6.19 11.81 14.36
CA HIS A 335 -6.23 10.37 14.08
C HIS A 335 -7.54 9.75 14.60
N THR A 336 -8.24 9.01 13.74
CA THR A 336 -9.48 8.28 14.06
C THR A 336 -9.25 6.85 14.52
N LYS A 337 -8.11 6.26 14.14
CA LYS A 337 -7.62 4.98 14.65
C LYS A 337 -6.22 5.16 15.24
N VAL A 338 -5.76 4.18 16.01
CA VAL A 338 -4.35 4.10 16.37
C VAL A 338 -3.55 4.00 15.06
N PRO A 339 -2.61 4.92 14.80
CA PRO A 339 -1.77 4.82 13.61
C PRO A 339 -0.99 3.51 13.68
N ASP A 340 -0.82 2.86 12.53
CA ASP A 340 0.07 1.70 12.49
C ASP A 340 1.52 2.15 12.78
N LEU A 341 2.36 1.19 13.13
CA LEU A 341 3.74 1.45 13.51
C LEU A 341 4.52 2.14 12.38
N THR A 342 4.24 1.79 11.13
CA THR A 342 4.84 2.44 9.95
C THR A 342 4.48 3.92 9.93
N GLU A 343 3.24 4.29 10.17
CA GLU A 343 2.83 5.70 10.21
C GLU A 343 3.44 6.45 11.40
N VAL A 344 3.56 5.79 12.57
CA VAL A 344 4.24 6.37 13.74
C VAL A 344 5.71 6.64 13.44
N CYS A 345 6.41 5.67 12.86
CA CYS A 345 7.82 5.84 12.52
C CYS A 345 8.01 6.91 11.44
N TRP A 346 7.06 7.08 10.51
CA TRP A 346 7.12 8.05 9.42
C TRP A 346 7.02 9.46 9.97
N ASP A 347 5.99 9.70 10.79
CA ASP A 347 5.81 10.98 11.46
C ASP A 347 7.03 11.33 12.34
N ARG A 348 7.67 10.34 12.97
CA ARG A 348 8.91 10.55 13.74
C ARG A 348 10.11 10.88 12.87
N PHE A 349 10.38 10.10 11.82
CA PHE A 349 11.44 10.38 10.85
C PHE A 349 11.33 11.82 10.33
N LEU A 350 10.12 12.22 9.91
CA LEU A 350 9.85 13.56 9.45
C LEU A 350 10.11 14.65 10.51
N ASN A 351 9.84 14.37 11.78
CA ASN A 351 10.12 15.29 12.88
C ASN A 351 11.61 15.41 13.22
N CYS A 352 12.42 14.42 12.84
CA CYS A 352 13.88 14.46 12.99
C CYS A 352 14.60 15.19 11.85
N LEU A 353 13.92 15.44 10.73
CA LEU A 353 14.49 16.23 9.63
C LEU A 353 14.52 17.73 10.00
N ALA A 354 15.73 18.29 10.10
CA ALA A 354 15.93 19.72 10.30
C ALA A 354 15.41 20.55 9.12
N ASP A 355 15.56 20.05 7.89
CA ASP A 355 14.96 20.61 6.68
C ASP A 355 14.22 19.52 5.90
N ARG A 356 12.89 19.66 5.82
CA ARG A 356 12.03 18.73 5.09
C ARG A 356 12.19 18.83 3.57
N ASN A 357 12.75 19.93 3.04
CA ASN A 357 13.00 20.08 1.61
C ASN A 357 14.04 19.08 1.07
N VAL A 358 14.85 18.47 1.94
CA VAL A 358 15.78 17.37 1.57
C VAL A 358 15.04 16.21 0.90
N LEU A 359 13.77 15.98 1.27
CA LEU A 359 12.92 14.96 0.64
C LEU A 359 12.69 15.21 -0.86
N ILE A 360 12.69 16.47 -1.29
CA ILE A 360 12.54 16.86 -2.70
C ILE A 360 13.89 17.04 -3.37
N SER A 361 14.86 17.67 -2.71
CA SER A 361 16.16 17.99 -3.31
C SER A 361 17.06 16.77 -3.46
N GLN A 362 16.85 15.73 -2.66
CA GLN A 362 17.62 14.49 -2.65
C GLN A 362 16.70 13.25 -2.63
N PRO A 363 15.91 13.00 -3.69
CA PRO A 363 14.95 11.90 -3.73
C PRO A 363 15.61 10.51 -3.69
N HIS A 364 16.91 10.45 -4.00
CA HIS A 364 17.71 9.24 -3.86
C HIS A 364 17.89 8.82 -2.38
N LEU A 365 17.84 9.75 -1.41
CA LEU A 365 17.90 9.40 0.01
C LEU A 365 16.69 8.55 0.43
N LEU A 366 15.51 8.85 -0.09
CA LEU A 366 14.30 8.06 0.18
C LEU A 366 14.42 6.65 -0.38
N THR A 367 15.05 6.55 -1.56
CA THR A 367 15.33 5.27 -2.21
C THR A 367 16.42 4.50 -1.45
N GLN A 368 17.44 5.18 -0.92
CA GLN A 368 18.50 4.60 -0.08
C GLN A 368 17.97 4.14 1.28
N LEU A 369 17.01 4.86 1.85
CA LEU A 369 16.33 4.53 3.11
C LEU A 369 15.15 3.56 2.91
N ASN A 370 14.92 3.08 1.67
CA ASN A 370 13.79 2.22 1.27
C ASN A 370 12.40 2.73 1.72
N ILE A 371 12.25 4.05 1.86
CA ILE A 371 10.97 4.69 2.15
C ILE A 371 10.14 4.67 0.85
N PRO A 372 8.91 4.13 0.87
CA PRO A 372 8.07 4.11 -0.32
C PRO A 372 7.83 5.51 -0.89
N HIS A 373 8.00 5.64 -2.21
CA HIS A 373 7.75 6.91 -2.91
C HIS A 373 6.30 7.39 -2.78
N PHE A 374 5.35 6.52 -2.41
CA PHE A 374 3.95 6.92 -2.24
C PHE A 374 3.71 7.91 -1.09
N TYR A 375 4.64 8.03 -0.13
CA TYR A 375 4.56 9.06 0.90
C TYR A 375 4.73 10.49 0.35
N LEU A 376 5.27 10.61 -0.87
CA LEU A 376 5.57 11.87 -1.54
C LEU A 376 4.95 11.98 -2.93
N SER A 377 4.39 10.90 -3.46
CA SER A 377 3.78 10.88 -4.78
C SER A 377 2.30 11.25 -4.72
N ASN A 378 1.84 12.08 -5.64
CA ASN A 378 0.42 12.42 -5.83
C ASN A 378 -0.48 11.23 -6.26
N ASN A 379 0.05 10.00 -6.36
CA ASN A 379 -0.71 8.86 -6.87
C ASN A 379 -1.71 8.37 -5.82
N MET A 380 -2.99 8.47 -6.14
CA MET A 380 -4.05 7.72 -5.45
C MET A 380 -3.79 6.23 -5.66
N PRO A 381 -3.59 5.41 -4.61
CA PRO A 381 -3.43 3.96 -4.81
C PRO A 381 -4.72 3.42 -5.45
N GLY A 382 -4.63 2.65 -6.54
CA GLY A 382 -5.80 2.01 -7.14
C GLY A 382 -6.50 1.09 -6.16
N GLU A 383 -7.80 0.81 -6.34
CA GLU A 383 -8.49 -0.27 -5.61
C GLU A 383 -7.79 -1.63 -5.81
N SER A 384 -7.09 -1.82 -6.94
CA SER A 384 -6.24 -2.98 -7.22
C SER A 384 -4.89 -2.99 -6.50
N ASP A 385 -4.42 -1.85 -5.99
CA ASP A 385 -3.10 -1.73 -5.35
C ASP A 385 -3.16 -2.01 -3.83
N ASN A 386 -4.36 -2.01 -3.24
CA ASN A 386 -4.55 -2.01 -1.78
C ASN A 386 -5.22 -3.26 -1.18
N GLN A 387 -5.71 -4.22 -1.97
CA GLN A 387 -6.27 -5.47 -1.40
C GLN A 387 -5.22 -6.56 -1.16
N ALA A 388 -4.04 -6.50 -1.79
CA ALA A 388 -3.10 -7.63 -1.79
C ALA A 388 -1.97 -7.57 -0.74
N THR A 389 -1.76 -6.48 0.00
CA THR A 389 -0.45 -6.26 0.66
C THR A 389 -0.45 -6.05 2.18
N LEU A 390 -1.56 -5.76 2.87
CA LEU A 390 -1.50 -5.56 4.34
C LEU A 390 -2.53 -6.29 5.20
N ASN A 391 -3.75 -6.58 4.72
CA ASN A 391 -4.83 -7.03 5.62
C ASN A 391 -4.96 -8.55 5.84
N ASP A 392 -4.17 -9.40 5.18
CA ASP A 392 -4.32 -10.87 5.29
C ASP A 392 -3.27 -11.60 6.14
N ARG A 393 -2.66 -10.95 7.15
CA ARG A 393 -1.67 -11.61 8.03
C ARG A 393 -2.01 -11.50 9.52
N PRO A 394 -2.80 -12.45 10.10
CA PRO A 394 -3.20 -12.43 11.51
C PRO A 394 -2.02 -12.49 12.52
N SER A 395 -0.83 -12.94 12.11
CA SER A 395 0.37 -13.02 12.97
C SER A 395 1.11 -11.69 13.15
N VAL A 396 1.09 -10.80 12.16
CA VAL A 396 1.81 -9.50 12.17
C VAL A 396 1.09 -8.49 13.05
N THR A 397 -0.24 -8.47 12.97
CA THR A 397 -1.12 -7.65 13.82
C THR A 397 -0.98 -8.01 15.30
N THR A 398 -0.64 -9.26 15.62
CA THR A 398 -0.49 -9.74 17.00
C THR A 398 0.84 -9.30 17.63
N LEU A 399 1.93 -9.29 16.85
CA LEU A 399 3.25 -8.83 17.31
C LEU A 399 3.35 -7.30 17.38
N LEU A 400 2.71 -6.58 16.45
CA LEU A 400 2.71 -5.11 16.41
C LEU A 400 1.80 -4.47 17.47
N ASN A 401 0.82 -5.21 18.00
CA ASN A 401 -0.05 -4.79 19.10
C ASN A 401 0.44 -5.28 20.48
N SER A 402 1.66 -5.84 20.55
CA SER A 402 2.27 -6.26 21.81
C SER A 402 2.55 -5.03 22.70
N PRO A 403 2.07 -5.00 23.96
CA PRO A 403 2.39 -3.94 24.91
C PRO A 403 3.90 -3.79 25.15
N GLU A 404 4.65 -4.89 25.07
CA GLU A 404 6.10 -4.94 25.29
C GLU A 404 6.87 -4.20 24.19
N PHE A 405 6.48 -4.43 22.92
CA PHE A 405 7.06 -3.73 21.78
C PHE A 405 6.76 -2.23 21.81
N TYR A 406 5.52 -1.85 22.18
CA TYR A 406 5.14 -0.45 22.37
C TYR A 406 5.94 0.24 23.49
N THR A 407 6.26 -0.49 24.56
CA THR A 407 7.06 0.02 25.69
C THR A 407 8.53 0.19 25.32
N GLU A 408 9.11 -0.74 24.56
CA GLU A 408 10.48 -0.66 24.07
C GLU A 408 10.65 0.47 23.03
N LEU A 409 9.65 0.68 22.16
CA LEU A 409 9.56 1.84 21.29
C LEU A 409 9.49 3.15 22.10
N ASN A 410 8.66 3.21 23.15
CA ASN A 410 8.55 4.38 24.04
C ASN A 410 9.84 4.67 24.81
N ASN A 411 10.64 3.65 25.16
CA ASN A 411 11.94 3.86 25.80
C ASN A 411 12.99 4.41 24.82
N LEU A 412 12.97 3.98 23.56
CA LEU A 412 13.79 4.57 22.49
C LEU A 412 13.37 6.02 22.16
N LEU A 413 12.08 6.34 22.33
CA LEU A 413 11.48 7.66 22.11
C LEU A 413 11.91 8.73 23.13
N ILE A 414 12.56 8.37 24.25
CA ILE A 414 13.07 9.30 25.28
C ILE A 414 14.55 9.67 25.03
N SER A 415 15.29 8.89 24.24
CA SER A 415 16.70 9.16 23.95
C SER A 415 16.84 10.23 22.85
N ASP A 416 17.53 11.33 23.16
CA ASP A 416 17.81 12.46 22.26
C ASP A 416 18.34 11.97 20.90
N GLY A 417 17.53 12.16 19.85
CA GLY A 417 17.87 12.34 18.43
C GLY A 417 19.19 11.81 17.87
N ASN A 418 19.67 10.64 18.33
CA ASN A 418 20.96 10.12 17.92
C ASN A 418 20.82 9.41 16.57
N LYS A 419 21.89 9.43 15.77
CA LYS A 419 21.92 8.87 14.40
C LYS A 419 21.51 7.38 14.37
N GLU A 420 21.85 6.62 15.41
CA GLU A 420 21.42 5.23 15.62
C GLU A 420 19.91 5.08 15.83
N SER A 421 19.26 6.02 16.52
CA SER A 421 17.81 6.02 16.75
C SER A 421 17.04 6.28 15.46
N LEU A 422 17.59 7.11 14.57
CA LEU A 422 17.05 7.39 13.23
C LEU A 422 17.20 6.22 12.26
N GLU A 423 18.36 5.54 12.27
CA GLU A 423 18.56 4.30 11.51
C GLU A 423 17.62 3.19 12.00
N THR A 424 17.42 3.08 13.32
CA THR A 424 16.49 2.12 13.92
C THR A 424 15.04 2.42 13.52
N LEU A 425 14.62 3.69 13.53
CA LEU A 425 13.29 4.13 13.08
C LEU A 425 13.08 3.96 11.57
N SER A 426 14.11 4.18 10.75
CA SER A 426 14.07 3.93 9.29
C SER A 426 13.88 2.44 8.97
N ASN A 427 14.49 1.55 9.75
CA ASN A 427 14.32 0.11 9.58
C ASN A 427 12.90 -0.37 9.97
N LEU A 428 12.18 0.41 10.77
CA LEU A 428 10.82 0.15 11.22
C LEU A 428 9.74 0.69 10.25
N LEU A 429 10.13 1.53 9.30
CA LEU A 429 9.27 2.21 8.31
C LEU A 429 9.01 1.42 7.02
N LEU A 430 9.65 0.27 6.88
CA LEU A 430 9.65 -0.48 5.64
C LEU A 430 8.30 -1.20 5.45
N PRO A 431 7.66 -1.10 4.26
CA PRO A 431 6.56 -2.00 3.93
C PRO A 431 7.09 -3.43 3.93
N ILE A 432 6.37 -4.34 4.61
CA ILE A 432 6.66 -5.79 4.63
C ILE A 432 6.27 -6.42 3.26
N THR A 433 6.75 -5.83 2.15
CA THR A 433 6.66 -6.39 0.80
C THR A 433 7.98 -6.97 0.32
N LYS A 434 9.05 -6.79 1.10
CA LYS A 434 10.02 -7.86 1.25
C LYS A 434 9.57 -8.62 2.48
N LEU A 435 9.40 -9.94 2.37
CA LEU A 435 10.05 -10.73 3.41
C LEU A 435 11.52 -10.33 3.23
N ASP A 436 11.94 -9.22 3.86
CA ASP A 436 13.33 -9.13 4.26
C ASP A 436 13.47 -10.47 4.95
N ALA A 437 14.43 -11.29 4.49
CA ALA A 437 15.00 -12.29 5.34
C ALA A 437 15.05 -11.63 6.70
N THR A 438 14.12 -12.01 7.58
CA THR A 438 14.15 -11.57 8.94
C THR A 438 15.47 -12.17 9.36
N VAL A 439 16.52 -11.34 9.32
CA VAL A 439 17.52 -11.35 10.36
C VAL A 439 16.66 -11.16 11.58
N CYS A 440 16.14 -12.29 12.09
CA CYS A 440 15.48 -12.35 13.37
C CYS A 440 16.39 -11.54 14.27
N LYS A 441 15.91 -10.45 14.85
CA LYS A 441 16.67 -9.69 15.86
C LYS A 441 16.92 -10.51 17.14
N GLY A 442 16.85 -11.84 17.05
CA GLY A 442 17.55 -12.77 17.91
C GLY A 442 19.01 -12.94 17.43
N PRO A 443 19.80 -13.76 18.12
CA PRO A 443 21.17 -14.05 17.68
C PRO A 443 21.15 -14.61 16.26
N VAL A 444 21.92 -14.00 15.35
CA VAL A 444 22.13 -14.51 13.99
C VAL A 444 22.68 -15.93 14.12
N LEU A 445 21.91 -16.93 13.66
CA LEU A 445 22.32 -18.32 13.71
C LEU A 445 23.48 -18.53 12.73
N PRO A 446 24.68 -18.90 13.22
CA PRO A 446 25.82 -19.14 12.34
C PRO A 446 25.53 -20.36 11.45
N VAL A 447 25.76 -20.22 10.16
CA VAL A 447 25.68 -21.32 9.20
C VAL A 447 26.72 -22.39 9.52
N ASN A 448 27.93 -21.97 9.90
CA ASN A 448 29.03 -22.87 10.30
C ASN A 448 28.96 -23.22 11.80
N ASP A 449 27.94 -23.98 12.18
CA ASP A 449 27.66 -24.40 13.56
C ASP A 449 28.27 -25.76 13.94
N ILE A 450 28.79 -26.51 12.97
CA ILE A 450 29.40 -27.84 13.19
C ILE A 450 30.69 -27.72 14.04
N ARG A 451 30.62 -28.09 15.32
CA ARG A 451 31.73 -28.03 16.29
C ARG A 451 31.87 -29.34 17.08
N GLY A 452 32.98 -29.51 17.82
CA GLY A 452 33.13 -30.59 18.81
C GLY A 452 33.02 -32.01 18.21
N ILE A 453 32.21 -32.87 18.84
CA ILE A 453 32.03 -34.28 18.47
C ILE A 453 31.44 -34.42 17.06
N ASP A 454 30.49 -33.57 16.68
CA ASP A 454 29.85 -33.58 15.35
C ASP A 454 30.84 -33.30 14.22
N SER A 455 31.91 -32.54 14.51
CA SER A 455 32.97 -32.27 13.53
C SER A 455 33.77 -33.51 13.11
N ARG A 456 33.73 -34.59 13.92
CA ARG A 456 34.36 -35.89 13.63
C ARG A 456 33.42 -36.83 12.88
N SER A 457 32.11 -36.61 12.94
CA SER A 457 31.09 -37.43 12.29
C SER A 457 31.00 -37.20 10.78
N TYR A 458 31.52 -36.06 10.29
CA TYR A 458 31.46 -35.67 8.88
C TYR A 458 32.86 -35.53 8.26
N SER A 459 33.02 -35.96 7.01
CA SER A 459 34.24 -35.70 6.24
C SER A 459 34.46 -34.21 6.00
N LYS A 460 35.71 -33.79 5.76
CA LYS A 460 36.03 -32.37 5.48
C LYS A 460 35.21 -31.81 4.30
N ASN A 461 35.03 -32.62 3.25
CA ASN A 461 34.26 -32.23 2.06
C ASN A 461 32.76 -32.12 2.37
N GLU A 462 32.20 -33.09 3.10
CA GLU A 462 30.78 -33.05 3.48
C GLU A 462 30.46 -31.83 4.37
N ARG A 463 31.33 -31.52 5.35
CA ARG A 463 31.18 -30.32 6.20
C ARG A 463 31.12 -29.05 5.38
N TYR A 464 32.02 -28.91 4.41
CA TYR A 464 32.07 -27.75 3.55
C TYR A 464 30.82 -27.65 2.66
N LEU A 465 30.35 -28.76 2.09
CA LEU A 465 29.10 -28.82 1.32
C LEU A 465 27.87 -28.47 2.16
N ARG A 466 27.78 -28.96 3.40
CA ARG A 466 26.71 -28.62 4.34
C ARG A 466 26.66 -27.12 4.61
N CYS A 467 27.81 -26.49 4.91
CA CYS A 467 27.88 -25.05 5.11
C CYS A 467 27.49 -24.28 3.83
N LYS A 468 27.98 -24.68 2.64
CA LYS A 468 27.58 -24.04 1.38
C LYS A 468 26.08 -24.14 1.11
N LEU A 469 25.49 -25.32 1.31
CA LEU A 469 24.06 -25.54 1.06
C LEU A 469 23.22 -24.74 2.07
N ALA A 470 23.61 -24.71 3.34
CA ALA A 470 22.96 -23.88 4.34
C ALA A 470 23.10 -22.37 3.99
N SER A 471 24.26 -21.93 3.50
CA SER A 471 24.44 -20.58 2.96
C SER A 471 23.52 -20.31 1.76
N LEU A 472 23.35 -21.27 0.84
CA LEU A 472 22.42 -21.12 -0.29
C LEU A 472 20.98 -20.89 0.20
N TYR A 473 20.52 -21.61 1.22
CA TYR A 473 19.21 -21.35 1.82
C TYR A 473 19.12 -19.93 2.40
N ARG A 474 20.19 -19.41 3.03
CA ARG A 474 20.24 -18.01 3.48
C ARG A 474 20.18 -17.02 2.33
N VAL A 475 20.88 -17.28 1.24
CA VAL A 475 20.84 -16.41 0.06
C VAL A 475 19.42 -16.42 -0.54
N ILE A 476 18.80 -17.59 -0.72
CA ILE A 476 17.43 -17.66 -1.28
C ILE A 476 16.41 -16.93 -0.38
N ASP A 477 16.57 -17.03 0.93
CA ASP A 477 15.77 -16.27 1.92
C ASP A 477 16.04 -14.76 1.81
N LEU A 478 17.30 -14.33 1.66
CA LEU A 478 17.70 -12.92 1.49
C LEU A 478 17.08 -12.27 0.26
N TYR A 479 16.94 -13.02 -0.84
CA TYR A 479 16.26 -12.54 -2.04
C TYR A 479 14.72 -12.67 -1.98
N GLY A 480 14.16 -13.17 -0.88
CA GLY A 480 12.71 -13.28 -0.66
C GLY A 480 12.02 -14.34 -1.53
N TRP A 481 12.77 -15.25 -2.16
CA TRP A 481 12.23 -16.22 -3.12
C TRP A 481 11.54 -17.41 -2.45
N ASN A 482 11.55 -17.51 -1.13
CA ASN A 482 10.91 -18.59 -0.39
C ASN A 482 9.42 -18.35 -0.05
N TYR A 483 8.84 -17.19 -0.40
CA TYR A 483 7.40 -16.84 -0.28
C TYR A 483 6.66 -17.41 0.95
N GLY A 484 7.33 -17.48 2.11
CA GLY A 484 6.75 -18.01 3.35
C GLY A 484 6.35 -19.50 3.32
N THR A 485 6.76 -20.27 2.31
CA THR A 485 6.41 -21.69 2.20
C THR A 485 7.64 -22.59 2.15
N CYS A 486 7.51 -23.82 2.65
CA CYS A 486 8.58 -24.82 2.67
C CYS A 486 8.77 -25.58 1.33
N TYR A 487 8.12 -25.15 0.25
CA TYR A 487 7.99 -25.93 -1.00
C TYR A 487 9.11 -25.73 -2.03
N ASN A 488 9.89 -24.64 -1.95
CA ASN A 488 11.15 -24.60 -2.70
C ASN A 488 12.11 -25.60 -2.07
N HIS A 489 12.75 -26.42 -2.90
CA HIS A 489 13.67 -27.45 -2.43
C HIS A 489 15.00 -27.31 -3.14
N VAL A 490 16.07 -27.50 -2.36
CA VAL A 490 17.43 -27.61 -2.85
C VAL A 490 17.94 -28.98 -2.44
N SER A 491 18.62 -29.64 -3.35
CA SER A 491 19.36 -30.88 -3.06
C SER A 491 20.76 -30.80 -3.64
N VAL A 492 21.72 -31.41 -2.94
CA VAL A 492 23.12 -31.48 -3.36
C VAL A 492 23.65 -32.89 -3.20
N ARG A 493 24.29 -33.43 -4.23
CA ARG A 493 24.99 -34.71 -4.20
C ARG A 493 26.29 -34.57 -3.40
N VAL A 494 26.49 -35.42 -2.39
CA VAL A 494 27.67 -35.39 -1.50
C VAL A 494 28.89 -35.99 -2.22
N ASN A 495 28.67 -37.11 -2.90
CA ASN A 495 29.71 -37.82 -3.65
C ASN A 495 29.06 -38.58 -4.81
N ASN A 496 29.70 -38.55 -5.97
CA ASN A 496 29.25 -39.21 -7.20
C ASN A 496 29.28 -40.74 -7.10
N SER A 497 30.05 -41.31 -6.17
CA SER A 497 30.18 -42.77 -6.03
C SER A 497 29.17 -43.42 -5.08
N THR A 498 28.43 -42.65 -4.29
CA THR A 498 27.58 -43.21 -3.22
C THR A 498 26.09 -42.85 -3.34
N ASP A 499 25.70 -42.03 -4.33
CA ASP A 499 24.32 -41.53 -4.52
C ASP A 499 23.66 -41.07 -3.20
N GLN A 500 24.43 -40.30 -2.44
CA GLN A 500 24.00 -39.66 -1.19
C GLN A 500 23.77 -38.18 -1.42
N PHE A 501 22.68 -37.65 -0.87
CA PHE A 501 22.24 -36.29 -1.12
C PHE A 501 21.95 -35.56 0.19
N LEU A 502 22.27 -34.27 0.23
CA LEU A 502 21.90 -33.36 1.31
C LEU A 502 20.69 -32.54 0.91
N THR A 503 19.73 -32.42 1.82
CA THR A 503 18.58 -31.54 1.66
C THR A 503 18.09 -31.03 3.01
N LYS A 504 17.28 -29.97 2.98
CA LYS A 504 16.68 -29.37 4.16
C LYS A 504 15.57 -30.26 4.75
N PRO A 505 15.46 -30.37 6.08
CA PRO A 505 14.30 -30.97 6.72
C PRO A 505 13.00 -30.16 6.51
N ASN A 506 11.87 -30.84 6.33
CA ASN A 506 10.58 -30.23 5.93
C ASN A 506 10.00 -29.26 6.97
N GLY A 507 10.48 -29.29 8.23
CA GLY A 507 9.95 -28.49 9.34
C GLY A 507 10.70 -27.19 9.66
N LEU A 508 11.88 -26.94 9.07
CA LEU A 508 12.64 -25.71 9.31
C LEU A 508 12.26 -24.60 8.31
N ALA A 509 12.43 -23.33 8.66
CA ALA A 509 12.47 -22.25 7.67
C ALA A 509 13.86 -22.16 7.01
N PHE A 510 13.98 -21.45 5.88
CA PHE A 510 15.28 -21.32 5.17
C PHE A 510 16.32 -20.57 6.03
N HIS A 511 15.89 -19.54 6.77
CA HIS A 511 16.72 -18.82 7.74
C HIS A 511 17.00 -19.58 9.05
N GLU A 512 16.52 -20.82 9.21
CA GLU A 512 16.88 -21.67 10.36
C GLU A 512 17.85 -22.79 9.95
N VAL A 513 18.08 -22.97 8.65
CA VAL A 513 19.01 -24.00 8.17
C VAL A 513 20.44 -23.61 8.56
N THR A 514 21.16 -24.60 9.08
CA THR A 514 22.58 -24.55 9.45
C THR A 514 23.28 -25.78 8.87
N GLY A 515 24.62 -25.81 8.90
CA GLY A 515 25.37 -26.95 8.40
C GLY A 515 25.02 -28.26 9.13
N SER A 516 24.80 -28.19 10.44
CA SER A 516 24.43 -29.36 11.25
C SER A 516 23.00 -29.85 11.01
N SER A 517 22.06 -28.96 10.66
CA SER A 517 20.63 -29.30 10.56
C SER A 517 20.20 -29.97 9.26
N LEU A 518 21.07 -29.97 8.24
CA LEU A 518 20.81 -30.65 6.97
C LEU A 518 20.74 -32.17 7.13
N VAL A 519 19.81 -32.80 6.41
CA VAL A 519 19.59 -34.24 6.43
C VAL A 519 20.28 -34.87 5.21
N LYS A 520 20.94 -36.01 5.42
CA LYS A 520 21.52 -36.84 4.34
C LYS A 520 20.59 -37.99 4.03
N VAL A 521 20.26 -38.15 2.75
CA VAL A 521 19.37 -39.19 2.25
C VAL A 521 20.04 -40.03 1.17
N ASP A 522 19.59 -41.26 0.99
CA ASP A 522 19.97 -42.11 -0.14
C ASP A 522 19.17 -41.76 -1.42
N SER A 523 19.46 -42.45 -2.52
CA SER A 523 18.72 -42.33 -3.79
C SER A 523 17.24 -42.67 -3.70
N ASN A 524 16.81 -43.34 -2.63
CA ASN A 524 15.41 -43.64 -2.36
C ASN A 524 14.71 -42.57 -1.51
N GLY A 525 15.43 -41.56 -1.02
CA GLY A 525 14.92 -40.57 -0.08
C GLY A 525 14.85 -41.06 1.37
N SER A 526 15.42 -42.23 1.67
CA SER A 526 15.53 -42.74 3.04
C SER A 526 16.62 -41.99 3.79
N LYS A 527 16.34 -41.62 5.04
CA LYS A 527 17.28 -40.88 5.89
C LYS A 527 18.47 -41.78 6.29
N ILE A 528 19.67 -41.41 5.84
CA ILE A 528 20.94 -42.02 6.27
C ILE A 528 21.43 -41.34 7.55
N ASP A 529 21.32 -40.01 7.59
CA ASP A 529 21.82 -39.18 8.68
C ASP A 529 20.85 -38.01 8.92
N PRO A 530 20.23 -37.92 10.11
CA PRO A 530 19.24 -36.90 10.42
C PRO A 530 19.85 -35.50 10.67
N GLY A 531 21.18 -35.37 10.74
CA GLY A 531 21.82 -34.15 11.22
C GLY A 531 21.47 -33.87 12.67
N SER A 532 21.36 -32.59 13.05
CA SER A 532 20.99 -32.15 14.40
C SER A 532 19.48 -32.05 14.63
N THR A 533 18.64 -32.49 13.69
CA THR A 533 17.17 -32.33 13.77
C THR A 533 16.44 -33.66 13.85
N THR A 534 15.24 -33.66 14.41
CA THR A 534 14.33 -34.82 14.42
C THR A 534 13.35 -34.83 13.24
N PHE A 535 13.34 -33.77 12.44
CA PHE A 535 12.39 -33.58 11.34
C PHE A 535 12.64 -34.54 10.16
N GLY A 536 11.58 -34.80 9.39
CA GLY A 536 11.63 -35.62 8.17
C GLY A 536 12.04 -34.82 6.92
N VAL A 537 12.29 -35.54 5.83
CA VAL A 537 12.48 -34.96 4.49
C VAL A 537 11.18 -35.13 3.71
N ASN A 538 10.88 -34.20 2.79
CA ASN A 538 9.80 -34.37 1.84
C ASN A 538 10.19 -35.43 0.79
N ALA A 539 9.85 -36.68 1.06
CA ALA A 539 10.19 -37.83 0.21
C ALA A 539 9.60 -37.73 -1.20
N LEU A 540 8.40 -37.15 -1.33
CA LEU A 540 7.73 -36.97 -2.61
C LEU A 540 8.50 -36.00 -3.51
N SER A 541 8.79 -34.79 -3.02
CA SER A 541 9.60 -33.82 -3.76
C SER A 541 11.00 -34.34 -4.07
N PHE A 542 11.62 -35.06 -3.13
CA PHE A 542 12.96 -35.60 -3.34
C PHE A 542 13.00 -36.72 -4.40
N SER A 543 11.96 -37.57 -4.49
CA SER A 543 11.89 -38.64 -5.50
C SER A 543 12.00 -38.11 -6.93
N LEU A 544 11.45 -36.91 -7.19
CA LEU A 544 11.58 -36.21 -8.46
C LEU A 544 13.03 -35.86 -8.78
N TYR A 545 13.75 -35.26 -7.82
CA TYR A 545 15.15 -34.88 -7.98
C TYR A 545 16.06 -36.10 -8.10
N ALA A 546 15.77 -37.16 -7.35
CA ALA A 546 16.48 -38.44 -7.45
C ALA A 546 16.39 -39.04 -8.86
N SER A 547 15.21 -38.93 -9.51
CA SER A 547 15.07 -39.33 -10.93
C SER A 547 15.98 -38.51 -11.84
N VAL A 548 16.05 -37.18 -11.65
CA VAL A 548 16.96 -36.32 -12.44
C VAL A 548 18.42 -36.71 -12.20
N TYR A 549 18.85 -36.88 -10.95
CA TYR A 549 20.22 -37.27 -10.61
C TYR A 549 20.65 -38.62 -11.18
N LYS A 550 19.71 -39.58 -11.26
CA LYS A 550 19.93 -40.91 -11.85
C LYS A 550 20.21 -40.82 -13.35
N HIS A 551 19.45 -39.99 -14.07
CA HIS A 551 19.60 -39.84 -15.52
C HIS A 551 20.71 -38.87 -15.93
N ARG A 552 21.06 -37.91 -15.05
CA ARG A 552 22.04 -36.85 -15.30
C ARG A 552 23.15 -36.84 -14.23
N PRO A 553 24.19 -37.68 -14.38
CA PRO A 553 25.30 -37.74 -13.43
C PRO A 553 26.19 -36.49 -13.42
N ASP A 554 26.07 -35.61 -14.42
CA ASP A 554 26.75 -34.32 -14.46
C ASP A 554 26.14 -33.27 -13.52
N ILE A 555 24.93 -33.52 -12.99
CA ILE A 555 24.21 -32.63 -12.08
C ILE A 555 24.50 -33.05 -10.64
N ASN A 556 25.01 -32.09 -9.85
CA ASN A 556 25.28 -32.28 -8.42
C ASN A 556 24.46 -31.34 -7.54
N CYS A 557 23.87 -30.28 -8.07
CA CYS A 557 22.98 -29.39 -7.32
C CYS A 557 21.71 -29.14 -8.15
N ILE A 558 20.56 -29.24 -7.51
CA ILE A 558 19.26 -28.89 -8.10
C ILE A 558 18.59 -27.88 -7.18
N ILE A 559 18.17 -26.75 -7.75
CA ILE A 559 17.35 -25.75 -7.09
C ILE A 559 16.00 -25.76 -7.80
N HIS A 560 14.96 -26.20 -7.10
CA HIS A 560 13.59 -26.16 -7.60
C HIS A 560 12.95 -24.83 -7.22
N VAL A 561 12.56 -24.06 -8.23
CA VAL A 561 12.03 -22.70 -8.09
C VAL A 561 10.57 -22.66 -8.52
N GLN A 562 9.72 -22.10 -7.66
CA GLN A 562 8.29 -21.93 -7.89
C GLN A 562 7.83 -20.49 -7.63
N THR A 563 8.70 -19.49 -7.86
CA THR A 563 8.27 -18.08 -7.78
C THR A 563 7.12 -17.82 -8.77
N PRO A 564 6.21 -16.85 -8.52
CA PRO A 564 5.08 -16.59 -9.41
C PRO A 564 5.50 -16.36 -10.87
N ALA A 565 6.64 -15.69 -11.07
CA ALA A 565 7.17 -15.45 -12.40
C ALA A 565 7.61 -16.75 -13.10
N VAL A 566 8.32 -17.60 -12.39
CA VAL A 566 8.79 -18.90 -12.89
C VAL A 566 7.63 -19.85 -13.14
N ALA A 567 6.65 -19.90 -12.24
CA ALA A 567 5.46 -20.73 -12.37
C ALA A 567 4.64 -20.33 -13.61
N ALA A 568 4.48 -19.03 -13.85
CA ALA A 568 3.76 -18.54 -15.02
C ALA A 568 4.47 -18.91 -16.33
N VAL A 569 5.79 -18.75 -16.42
CA VAL A 569 6.58 -19.15 -17.61
C VAL A 569 6.54 -20.66 -17.82
N ALA A 570 6.61 -21.47 -16.75
CA ALA A 570 6.49 -22.92 -16.84
C ALA A 570 5.13 -23.39 -17.38
N ALA A 571 4.08 -22.59 -17.22
CA ALA A 571 2.74 -22.87 -17.76
C ALA A 571 2.54 -22.36 -19.21
N MET A 572 3.48 -21.60 -19.78
CA MET A 572 3.35 -21.06 -21.13
C MET A 572 3.64 -22.12 -22.20
N LYS A 573 2.82 -22.14 -23.26
CA LYS A 573 3.08 -22.97 -24.45
C LYS A 573 4.41 -22.62 -25.14
N CYS A 574 4.84 -21.36 -25.06
CA CYS A 574 6.12 -20.92 -25.61
C CYS A 574 7.32 -21.27 -24.72
N GLY A 575 7.10 -21.74 -23.49
CA GLY A 575 8.16 -22.10 -22.54
C GLY A 575 9.08 -20.92 -22.20
N PHE A 576 10.34 -21.22 -21.89
CA PHE A 576 11.38 -20.24 -21.59
C PHE A 576 12.06 -19.75 -22.87
N LEU A 577 12.02 -18.44 -23.12
CA LEU A 577 12.46 -17.82 -24.36
C LEU A 577 13.81 -17.10 -24.20
N ALA A 578 14.65 -17.18 -25.22
CA ALA A 578 15.93 -16.46 -25.33
C ALA A 578 15.75 -14.96 -25.67
N LEU A 579 14.98 -14.26 -24.82
CA LEU A 579 14.52 -12.89 -25.04
C LEU A 579 15.52 -11.82 -24.57
N CYS A 580 16.22 -12.07 -23.46
CA CYS A 580 17.13 -11.11 -22.83
C CYS A 580 18.48 -11.75 -22.52
N GLN A 581 19.47 -10.94 -22.12
CA GLN A 581 20.81 -11.41 -21.82
C GLN A 581 20.83 -12.46 -20.71
N GLU A 582 20.01 -12.30 -19.68
CA GLU A 582 19.88 -13.25 -18.57
C GLU A 582 19.37 -14.61 -19.06
N ALA A 583 18.44 -14.63 -20.03
CA ALA A 583 17.97 -15.86 -20.66
C ALA A 583 19.08 -16.55 -21.47
N LEU A 584 19.93 -15.77 -22.16
CA LEU A 584 21.08 -16.31 -22.90
C LEU A 584 22.16 -16.86 -21.97
N ILE A 585 22.39 -16.24 -20.82
CA ILE A 585 23.33 -16.72 -19.80
C ILE A 585 22.91 -18.09 -19.27
N CYS A 586 21.60 -18.28 -19.05
CA CYS A 586 21.07 -19.55 -18.59
C CYS A 586 21.22 -20.69 -19.60
N GLY A 587 21.25 -20.37 -20.89
CA GLY A 587 21.31 -21.34 -21.98
C GLY A 587 19.95 -21.97 -22.29
N PRO A 588 19.93 -23.09 -23.05
CA PRO A 588 18.69 -23.72 -23.48
C PRO A 588 17.92 -24.34 -22.30
N ALA A 589 16.59 -24.39 -22.44
CA ALA A 589 15.68 -25.05 -21.51
C ALA A 589 14.95 -26.21 -22.21
N THR A 590 14.70 -27.30 -21.49
CA THR A 590 13.89 -28.43 -21.99
C THR A 590 12.69 -28.69 -21.09
N SER A 591 11.54 -28.97 -21.69
CA SER A 591 10.31 -29.28 -20.94
C SER A 591 10.19 -30.79 -20.73
N HIS A 592 9.83 -31.19 -19.52
CA HIS A 592 9.70 -32.58 -19.09
C HIS A 592 8.41 -32.79 -18.30
N GLU A 593 7.70 -33.86 -18.59
CA GLU A 593 6.46 -34.19 -17.89
C GLU A 593 6.75 -34.96 -16.60
N ILE A 594 5.97 -34.69 -15.56
CA ILE A 594 6.04 -35.43 -14.29
C ILE A 594 5.15 -36.66 -14.40
N GLN A 595 5.76 -37.83 -14.20
CA GLN A 595 5.07 -39.10 -14.06
C GLN A 595 4.85 -39.37 -12.57
N ILE A 596 3.64 -39.80 -12.23
CA ILE A 596 3.22 -40.14 -10.87
C ILE A 596 3.02 -41.64 -10.79
N ASP A 597 3.83 -42.32 -9.98
CA ASP A 597 3.59 -43.71 -9.60
C ASP A 597 2.65 -43.73 -8.39
N LEU A 598 1.40 -44.10 -8.63
CA LEU A 598 0.35 -44.14 -7.61
C LEU A 598 0.56 -45.25 -6.57
N ASP A 599 1.28 -46.33 -6.92
CA ASP A 599 1.50 -47.47 -6.03
C ASP A 599 2.61 -47.17 -5.02
N THR A 600 3.67 -46.49 -5.47
CA THR A 600 4.81 -46.11 -4.60
C THR A 600 4.73 -44.67 -4.08
N ASN A 601 3.74 -43.89 -4.54
CA ASN A 601 3.57 -42.47 -4.27
C ASN A 601 4.86 -41.67 -4.53
N ARG A 602 5.46 -41.90 -5.70
CA ARG A 602 6.71 -41.27 -6.15
C ARG A 602 6.52 -40.47 -7.42
N LEU A 603 7.32 -39.42 -7.55
CA LEU A 603 7.38 -38.57 -8.74
C LEU A 603 8.66 -38.88 -9.53
N SER A 604 8.56 -38.95 -10.84
CA SER A 604 9.71 -39.04 -11.73
C SER A 604 9.55 -38.14 -12.95
N VAL A 605 10.65 -37.60 -13.45
CA VAL A 605 10.68 -37.00 -14.80
C VAL A 605 10.72 -38.09 -15.87
N ASP A 606 10.23 -37.78 -17.07
CA ASP A 606 10.33 -38.66 -18.23
C ASP A 606 11.78 -39.01 -18.61
N GLU A 607 11.98 -40.15 -19.28
CA GLU A 607 13.31 -40.63 -19.71
C GLU A 607 14.02 -39.69 -20.69
N GLY A 608 13.30 -38.76 -21.33
CA GLY A 608 13.85 -37.75 -22.23
C GLY A 608 14.85 -36.82 -21.54
N VAL A 609 14.80 -36.69 -20.22
CA VAL A 609 15.77 -35.91 -19.43
C VAL A 609 17.22 -36.37 -19.65
N GLN A 610 17.45 -37.66 -19.92
CA GLN A 610 18.79 -38.21 -20.16
C GLN A 610 19.42 -37.67 -21.46
N LYS A 611 18.58 -37.33 -22.45
CA LYS A 611 19.02 -36.82 -23.75
C LYS A 611 19.24 -35.30 -23.74
N SER A 612 18.69 -34.61 -22.75
CA SER A 612 18.84 -33.17 -22.60
C SER A 612 20.23 -32.82 -22.06
N THR A 613 20.88 -31.82 -22.65
CA THR A 613 22.08 -31.17 -22.10
C THR A 613 21.74 -29.86 -21.40
N ALA A 614 20.48 -29.44 -21.40
CA ALA A 614 20.03 -28.21 -20.75
C ALA A 614 20.26 -28.30 -19.24
N LYS A 615 20.54 -27.13 -18.65
CA LYS A 615 20.62 -26.94 -17.20
C LYS A 615 19.32 -26.39 -16.61
N ILE A 616 18.39 -25.95 -17.46
CA ILE A 616 17.02 -25.59 -17.09
C ILE A 616 16.09 -26.71 -17.54
N LEU A 617 15.41 -27.35 -16.59
CA LEU A 617 14.36 -28.32 -16.87
C LEU A 617 13.02 -27.72 -16.44
N ILE A 618 12.14 -27.44 -17.39
CA ILE A 618 10.80 -26.91 -17.15
C ILE A 618 9.88 -28.08 -16.83
N LEU A 619 9.17 -27.98 -15.72
CA LEU A 619 8.13 -28.91 -15.32
C LEU A 619 6.78 -28.19 -15.48
N PRO A 620 6.02 -28.47 -16.56
CA PRO A 620 4.78 -27.76 -16.82
C PRO A 620 3.85 -27.77 -15.61
N ASN A 621 3.36 -26.58 -15.23
CA ASN A 621 2.50 -26.36 -14.06
C ASN A 621 3.12 -26.70 -12.69
N HIS A 622 4.39 -27.11 -12.63
CA HIS A 622 5.07 -27.51 -11.40
C HIS A 622 6.31 -26.68 -11.06
N GLY A 623 6.78 -25.83 -11.98
CA GLY A 623 7.91 -24.93 -11.76
C GLY A 623 9.09 -25.27 -12.66
N ILE A 624 10.28 -24.79 -12.28
CA ILE A 624 11.50 -25.01 -13.06
C ILE A 624 12.62 -25.53 -12.14
N LEU A 625 13.33 -26.55 -12.61
CA LEU A 625 14.55 -27.06 -11.99
C LEU A 625 15.77 -26.37 -12.62
N ALA A 626 16.49 -25.60 -11.83
CA ALA A 626 17.80 -25.08 -12.19
C ALA A 626 18.89 -26.04 -11.68
N CYS A 627 19.68 -26.57 -12.61
CA CYS A 627 20.65 -27.63 -12.35
C CYS A 627 22.08 -27.13 -12.53
N GLY A 628 22.99 -27.51 -11.63
CA GLY A 628 24.41 -27.20 -11.73
C GLY A 628 25.30 -28.38 -11.39
N ALA A 629 26.54 -28.37 -11.89
CA ALA A 629 27.59 -29.30 -11.50
C ALA A 629 28.12 -29.02 -10.09
N ASN A 630 27.81 -27.85 -9.53
CA ASN A 630 28.05 -27.46 -8.14
C ASN A 630 26.99 -26.44 -7.69
N ILE A 631 27.09 -25.97 -6.44
CA ILE A 631 26.11 -25.05 -5.83
C ILE A 631 26.19 -23.67 -6.48
N GLU A 632 27.39 -23.22 -6.80
CA GLU A 632 27.70 -21.91 -7.37
C GLU A 632 27.09 -21.74 -8.77
N GLU A 633 27.24 -22.75 -9.63
CA GLU A 633 26.65 -22.79 -10.96
C GLU A 633 25.13 -22.86 -10.89
N ALA A 634 24.57 -23.72 -10.02
CA ALA A 634 23.11 -23.83 -9.85
C ALA A 634 22.49 -22.52 -9.36
N TRP A 635 23.15 -21.83 -8.42
CA TRP A 635 22.76 -20.50 -7.97
C TRP A 635 22.83 -19.47 -9.11
N HIS A 636 23.94 -19.44 -9.85
CA HIS A 636 24.13 -18.51 -10.96
C HIS A 636 23.01 -18.66 -12.01
N ILE A 637 22.66 -19.89 -12.36
CA ILE A 637 21.55 -20.18 -13.29
C ILE A 637 20.22 -19.74 -12.67
N THR A 638 19.97 -20.06 -11.41
CA THR A 638 18.72 -19.70 -10.71
C THR A 638 18.49 -18.18 -10.68
N PHE A 639 19.54 -17.42 -10.38
CA PHE A 639 19.47 -15.96 -10.30
C PHE A 639 19.07 -15.34 -11.65
N HIS A 640 19.75 -15.76 -12.72
CA HIS A 640 19.44 -15.26 -14.07
C HIS A 640 18.10 -15.79 -14.59
N LEU A 641 17.72 -17.03 -14.24
CA LEU A 641 16.44 -17.63 -14.61
C LEU A 641 15.26 -16.81 -14.10
N ILE A 642 15.28 -16.41 -12.83
CA ILE A 642 14.18 -15.63 -12.24
C ILE A 642 14.06 -14.26 -12.92
N LEU A 643 15.18 -13.56 -13.12
CA LEU A 643 15.20 -12.28 -13.84
C LEU A 643 14.71 -12.40 -15.29
N ALA A 644 15.10 -13.46 -15.98
CA ALA A 644 14.66 -13.76 -17.34
C ALA A 644 13.15 -14.05 -17.39
N CYS A 645 12.61 -14.84 -16.45
CA CYS A 645 11.18 -15.12 -16.35
C CYS A 645 10.35 -13.86 -16.08
N GLU A 646 10.80 -12.99 -15.18
CA GLU A 646 10.13 -11.71 -14.93
C GLU A 646 10.14 -10.80 -16.17
N SER A 647 11.27 -10.75 -16.87
CA SER A 647 11.41 -9.97 -18.11
C SER A 647 10.49 -10.51 -19.21
N GLN A 648 10.43 -11.83 -19.37
CA GLN A 648 9.54 -12.49 -20.32
C GLN A 648 8.07 -12.17 -20.02
N LEU A 649 7.63 -12.21 -18.76
CA LEU A 649 6.23 -11.89 -18.42
C LEU A 649 5.84 -10.46 -18.77
N ARG A 650 6.74 -9.49 -18.51
CA ARG A 650 6.52 -8.10 -18.88
C ARG A 650 6.46 -7.91 -20.40
N ALA A 651 7.28 -8.66 -21.14
CA ALA A 651 7.34 -8.57 -22.60
C ALA A 651 6.17 -9.28 -23.30
N VAL A 652 5.75 -10.45 -22.82
CA VAL A 652 4.65 -11.25 -23.40
C VAL A 652 3.31 -10.50 -23.39
N ALA A 653 3.12 -9.52 -22.50
CA ALA A 653 1.97 -8.60 -22.53
C ALA A 653 1.82 -7.86 -23.88
N MET A 654 2.89 -7.74 -24.67
CA MET A 654 2.89 -7.12 -26.00
C MET A 654 2.57 -8.12 -27.14
N GLY A 655 2.28 -9.38 -26.82
CA GLY A 655 2.05 -10.47 -27.78
C GLY A 655 3.36 -11.19 -28.14
N ILE A 656 3.35 -12.54 -28.07
CA ILE A 656 4.54 -13.38 -28.30
C ILE A 656 5.11 -13.18 -29.72
N ASP A 657 4.24 -12.99 -30.72
CA ASP A 657 4.65 -12.82 -32.12
C ASP A 657 5.38 -11.49 -32.39
N ASN A 658 5.28 -10.52 -31.48
CA ASN A 658 5.96 -9.24 -31.58
C ASN A 658 7.34 -9.24 -30.91
N LEU A 659 7.75 -10.38 -30.31
CA LEU A 659 9.01 -10.49 -29.58
C LEU A 659 10.17 -10.84 -30.52
N ILE A 660 11.27 -10.10 -30.37
CA ILE A 660 12.52 -10.41 -31.05
C ILE A 660 13.26 -11.45 -30.20
N ILE A 661 13.34 -12.68 -30.70
CA ILE A 661 14.10 -13.75 -30.07
C ILE A 661 15.53 -13.74 -30.63
N SER A 662 16.52 -13.87 -29.73
CA SER A 662 17.92 -13.93 -30.13
C SER A 662 18.19 -15.12 -31.04
N SER A 663 19.08 -14.94 -32.03
CA SER A 663 19.46 -16.03 -32.93
C SER A 663 20.27 -17.11 -32.19
N ASP A 664 20.19 -18.35 -32.69
CA ASP A 664 20.96 -19.48 -32.15
C ASP A 664 22.48 -19.22 -32.13
N GLN A 665 22.97 -18.42 -33.07
CA GLN A 665 24.39 -18.05 -33.12
C GLN A 665 24.76 -17.12 -31.95
N ALA A 666 23.93 -16.12 -31.64
CA ALA A 666 24.14 -15.23 -30.50
C ALA A 666 24.03 -16.00 -29.18
N ALA A 667 23.05 -16.89 -29.05
CA ALA A 667 22.90 -17.75 -27.89
C ALA A 667 24.15 -18.63 -27.67
N LYS A 668 24.64 -19.30 -28.71
CA LYS A 668 25.88 -20.11 -28.63
C LYS A 668 27.10 -19.29 -28.25
N GLN A 669 27.24 -18.06 -28.76
CA GLN A 669 28.35 -17.18 -28.39
C GLN A 669 28.31 -16.84 -26.90
N VAL A 670 27.15 -16.42 -26.38
CA VAL A 670 27.00 -16.11 -24.94
C VAL A 670 27.24 -17.35 -24.09
N THR A 671 26.70 -18.52 -24.46
CA THR A 671 26.95 -19.78 -23.74
C THR A 671 28.44 -20.12 -23.70
N ASN A 672 29.18 -19.92 -24.79
CA ASN A 672 30.64 -20.14 -24.81
C ASN A 672 31.39 -19.15 -23.91
N THR A 673 30.97 -17.88 -23.86
CA THR A 673 31.54 -16.87 -22.97
C THR A 673 31.27 -17.20 -21.51
N VAL A 674 30.04 -17.60 -21.17
CA VAL A 674 29.67 -18.01 -19.80
C VAL A 674 30.42 -19.27 -19.38
N ALA A 675 30.58 -20.24 -20.30
CA ALA A 675 31.34 -21.46 -20.04
C ALA A 675 32.84 -21.20 -19.76
N ALA A 676 33.39 -20.07 -20.22
CA ALA A 676 34.74 -19.64 -19.87
C ALA A 676 34.87 -19.13 -18.42
N GLY A 677 33.76 -18.89 -17.72
CA GLY A 677 33.67 -18.56 -16.30
C GLY A 677 34.06 -17.12 -15.94
N GLY A 678 33.83 -16.76 -14.67
CA GLY A 678 34.35 -15.54 -14.07
C GLY A 678 33.81 -14.21 -14.60
N GLY A 679 32.61 -14.17 -15.19
CA GLY A 679 31.97 -12.91 -15.63
C GLY A 679 32.81 -12.08 -16.62
N GLY A 680 33.75 -12.71 -17.34
CA GLY A 680 34.67 -12.02 -18.26
C GLY A 680 35.94 -11.44 -17.62
N VAL A 681 36.20 -11.66 -16.33
CA VAL A 681 37.39 -11.13 -15.62
C VAL A 681 38.50 -12.18 -15.37
N ASN A 682 38.40 -13.36 -15.99
CA ASN A 682 39.46 -14.36 -15.92
C ASN A 682 40.77 -13.85 -16.55
N THR A 683 41.87 -13.94 -15.80
CA THR A 683 43.23 -13.57 -16.25
C THR A 683 44.10 -14.81 -16.43
N THR A 684 45.36 -14.65 -16.85
CA THR A 684 46.33 -15.74 -16.89
C THR A 684 46.56 -16.35 -15.50
N ASP A 685 46.47 -15.54 -14.46
CA ASP A 685 46.86 -15.90 -13.09
C ASP A 685 45.65 -16.30 -12.23
N VAL A 686 44.45 -15.81 -12.55
CA VAL A 686 43.22 -16.09 -11.79
C VAL A 686 42.12 -16.60 -12.72
N LYS A 687 41.71 -17.85 -12.50
CA LYS A 687 40.60 -18.50 -13.22
C LYS A 687 39.47 -18.85 -12.27
N TRP A 688 38.33 -18.23 -12.47
CA TRP A 688 37.06 -18.47 -11.78
C TRP A 688 36.20 -19.42 -12.59
N ALA A 689 35.55 -20.37 -11.91
CA ALA A 689 34.51 -21.19 -12.49
C ALA A 689 33.19 -20.40 -12.67
N ILE A 690 32.20 -21.01 -13.33
CA ILE A 690 30.88 -20.41 -13.57
C ILE A 690 30.22 -20.11 -12.21
N GLY A 691 29.84 -18.86 -11.99
CA GLY A 691 29.17 -18.41 -10.77
C GLY A 691 30.07 -18.30 -9.53
N GLU A 692 31.34 -18.72 -9.59
CA GLU A 692 32.23 -18.79 -8.41
C GLU A 692 32.57 -17.39 -7.87
N LEU A 693 32.78 -16.43 -8.77
CA LEU A 693 33.09 -15.06 -8.40
C LEU A 693 31.90 -14.42 -7.67
N GLU A 694 30.71 -14.50 -8.27
CA GLU A 694 29.46 -13.97 -7.72
C GLU A 694 29.12 -14.64 -6.38
N TRP A 695 29.33 -15.97 -6.30
CA TRP A 695 29.17 -16.72 -5.07
C TRP A 695 30.11 -16.21 -3.97
N SER A 696 31.39 -15.99 -4.29
CA SER A 696 32.36 -15.49 -3.31
C SER A 696 31.95 -14.13 -2.75
N THR A 697 31.41 -13.23 -3.59
CA THR A 697 30.89 -11.93 -3.16
C THR A 697 29.68 -12.07 -2.24
N LEU A 698 28.77 -13.00 -2.53
CA LEU A 698 27.61 -13.28 -1.66
C LEU A 698 28.03 -13.83 -0.30
N MET A 699 29.09 -14.65 -0.24
CA MET A 699 29.61 -15.11 1.05
C MET A 699 30.15 -13.96 1.89
N VAL A 700 30.79 -12.94 1.28
CA VAL A 700 31.21 -11.71 2.00
C VAL A 700 29.99 -10.99 2.59
N VAL A 701 28.91 -10.86 1.81
CA VAL A 701 27.66 -10.24 2.28
C VAL A 701 27.10 -11.00 3.49
N LEU A 702 27.01 -12.33 3.42
CA LEU A 702 26.51 -13.15 4.53
C LEU A 702 27.43 -13.10 5.75
N ASP A 703 28.75 -13.15 5.57
CA ASP A 703 29.71 -13.07 6.67
C ASP A 703 29.66 -11.69 7.36
N ARG A 704 29.51 -10.59 6.61
CA ARG A 704 29.32 -9.24 7.16
C ARG A 704 28.00 -9.09 7.90
N ALA A 705 26.96 -9.80 7.48
CA ALA A 705 25.68 -9.89 8.19
C ALA A 705 25.73 -10.80 9.43
N GLY A 706 26.88 -11.39 9.77
CA GLY A 706 27.06 -12.19 10.99
C GLY A 706 26.71 -13.68 10.85
N TYR A 707 26.38 -14.17 9.65
CA TYR A 707 26.00 -15.58 9.44
C TYR A 707 27.17 -16.56 9.53
N HIS A 708 28.42 -16.09 9.56
CA HIS A 708 29.61 -16.94 9.70
C HIS A 708 29.56 -18.19 8.80
N THR A 709 29.58 -18.00 7.49
CA THR A 709 29.42 -19.05 6.46
C THR A 709 30.49 -20.14 6.53
N GLY A 710 31.69 -19.81 7.05
CA GLY A 710 32.84 -20.70 7.01
C GLY A 710 33.44 -20.85 5.60
N TYR A 711 33.11 -19.95 4.68
CA TYR A 711 33.67 -19.93 3.32
C TYR A 711 35.17 -19.62 3.33
N ILE A 712 35.93 -20.33 2.49
CA ILE A 712 37.37 -20.15 2.34
C ILE A 712 37.60 -19.22 1.14
N TYR A 713 37.94 -17.96 1.41
CA TYR A 713 38.23 -16.98 0.37
C TYR A 713 39.61 -17.22 -0.25
N ARG A 714 39.71 -17.08 -1.58
CA ARG A 714 40.98 -17.17 -2.32
C ARG A 714 41.95 -16.06 -1.92
N GLU A 715 41.43 -14.85 -1.66
CA GLU A 715 42.18 -13.72 -1.12
C GLU A 715 41.76 -13.42 0.33
N PRO A 716 42.61 -13.70 1.33
CA PRO A 716 42.26 -13.53 2.75
C PRO A 716 41.99 -12.07 3.17
N LEU A 717 42.47 -11.09 2.40
CA LEU A 717 42.42 -9.66 2.73
C LEU A 717 41.01 -9.03 2.63
N ILE A 718 40.05 -9.70 1.98
CA ILE A 718 38.67 -9.20 1.82
C ILE A 718 37.89 -9.17 3.16
N ARG A 719 38.43 -9.78 4.22
CA ARG A 719 37.86 -9.76 5.59
C ARG A 719 38.09 -8.47 6.39
N PHE A 720 38.99 -7.57 5.98
CA PHE A 720 39.41 -6.43 6.81
C PHE A 720 39.22 -5.09 6.08
N ILE A 721 38.03 -4.49 6.15
CA ILE A 721 37.88 -3.05 5.87
C ILE A 721 37.22 -2.28 7.04
N ASP A 722 36.55 -2.93 8.01
CA ASP A 722 35.85 -2.21 9.09
C ASP A 722 36.63 -2.16 10.44
N LYS A 723 37.91 -1.75 10.40
CA LYS A 723 38.62 -1.29 11.60
C LYS A 723 39.46 -0.05 11.29
N GLN A 724 38.80 1.09 11.10
CA GLN A 724 39.33 2.41 11.46
C GLN A 724 38.23 3.27 12.03
#